data_AF-A0A8J2JV28-F1
#
_entry.id   AF-A0A8J2JV28-F1
#
_cell.length_a   1.000
_cell.length_b   1.000
_cell.length_c   1.000
_cell.angle_alpha   90.00
_cell.angle_beta   90.00
_cell.angle_gamma   90.00
#
_symmetry.space_group_name_H-M   'P 1'
#
loop_
_entity.id
_entity.type
_entity.pdbx_description
1 polymer ?
#
loop_
_entity_poly.entity_id
_entity_poly.type
_entity_poly.pdbx_seq_one_letter_code
_entity_poly.pdbx_strand_id
1 'polypeptide(L)'
;MFHSAVQRIPSHAVVIEIAPHGLFQTILKRSLHETCVSISLTDRNQSSAPFFLRSVGKLFVSGLQPKINKLYPELQFPLRSAAPPLSLLIQWNHQDSWKVAGLPANGTGNDFEINLENPAQEFYCGYKINGQLLFPPSGFLVSIWRVLAEKVGTSMDRPITFENIVFNSVCYTSTQYVTKFICNINTSGDFEILENGNSVVTGSVRFEDAEMFKTEDKVSENDKVYTQAEVYDRLRKVGYEFSGSFKSLIEVEVGSHWGSVAWHENLAVLLESLLQLEIFPNLSNQALLPFRIQKVTIDVGCLRDVTGQRIRTHMIISRDKNLKLVSCTGIEIRGVQLLPVNCFGDFNPDSENIKANLAAESLPNLLLGFGKELAKQNIVGSYIAIEQGILGLLNDFAVNTVGTIGSRQTSVEFSGVVSGQKVMGLAKFQAGTVQLISVVHWRIPDTWSLRDAATVPTAYATAYYALIVRGTLKHKENILIQHGDEAVGEAAIAIALNMKCNVYTTVSSAENKQILLKRFPALNPAKILSSKCCHNLEKMIQEETNGKGANLVLNSFSGDLTTLPIRCIAEYGRFLQLMDGGFENPHNRKFHETTIGLSIFLKSVSFHGICKDILNSSREEDSKIVHNKLQEGIGLGIVRPLAMKHVENAQLKDSNWLQPRSPGLTKIVFEI
;
A
#
# COMPACT_ATOMS: atom_id res chain seq x y z
N MET A 1 -15.67 -84.24 -13.46
CA MET A 1 -14.62 -84.25 -12.41
C MET A 1 -13.59 -83.13 -12.59
N PHE A 2 -12.96 -82.95 -13.76
CA PHE A 2 -11.95 -81.89 -13.96
C PHE A 2 -12.48 -80.45 -13.80
N HIS A 3 -13.62 -80.12 -14.42
CA HIS A 3 -14.22 -78.78 -14.31
C HIS A 3 -14.58 -78.40 -12.85
N SER A 4 -15.11 -79.35 -12.08
CA SER A 4 -15.44 -79.17 -10.66
C SER A 4 -14.21 -78.91 -9.78
N ALA A 5 -13.02 -79.40 -10.19
CA ALA A 5 -11.77 -79.11 -9.50
C ALA A 5 -11.22 -77.72 -9.87
N VAL A 6 -11.35 -77.30 -11.13
CA VAL A 6 -10.94 -75.97 -11.60
C VAL A 6 -11.72 -74.85 -10.89
N GLN A 7 -13.00 -75.07 -10.59
CA GLN A 7 -13.83 -74.13 -9.82
C GLN A 7 -13.32 -73.87 -8.39
N ARG A 8 -12.44 -74.74 -7.85
CA ARG A 8 -11.82 -74.55 -6.52
C ARG A 8 -10.51 -73.78 -6.55
N ILE A 9 -10.01 -73.43 -7.74
CA ILE A 9 -8.77 -72.67 -7.90
C ILE A 9 -9.05 -71.20 -7.54
N PRO A 10 -8.27 -70.58 -6.64
CA PRO A 10 -8.50 -69.21 -6.21
C PRO A 10 -8.22 -68.19 -7.33
N SER A 11 -8.84 -67.02 -7.23
CA SER A 11 -8.50 -65.85 -8.06
C SER A 11 -7.04 -65.42 -7.83
N HIS A 12 -6.36 -64.94 -8.87
CA HIS A 12 -4.91 -64.62 -8.89
C HIS A 12 -3.96 -65.83 -8.77
N ALA A 13 -4.44 -67.06 -8.97
CA ALA A 13 -3.58 -68.23 -9.02
C ALA A 13 -2.74 -68.30 -10.32
N VAL A 14 -1.52 -68.80 -10.19
CA VAL A 14 -0.69 -69.22 -11.34
C VAL A 14 -0.85 -70.73 -11.52
N VAL A 15 -1.45 -71.14 -12.64
CA VAL A 15 -1.70 -72.55 -12.96
C VAL A 15 -0.65 -73.05 -13.96
N ILE A 16 0.09 -74.09 -13.57
CA ILE A 16 1.19 -74.65 -14.36
C ILE A 16 0.73 -75.97 -14.97
N GLU A 17 0.75 -76.06 -16.29
CA GLU A 17 0.48 -77.31 -17.00
C GLU A 17 1.78 -78.09 -17.21
N ILE A 18 1.91 -79.21 -16.48
CA ILE A 18 3.02 -80.14 -16.59
C ILE A 18 2.60 -81.28 -17.51
N ALA A 19 2.82 -81.09 -18.80
CA ALA A 19 2.49 -82.05 -19.85
C ALA A 19 3.51 -81.91 -20.99
N PRO A 20 3.70 -82.92 -21.85
CA PRO A 20 4.59 -82.83 -23.02
C PRO A 20 4.08 -81.84 -24.09
N HIS A 21 2.82 -81.40 -23.99
CA HIS A 21 2.25 -80.31 -24.79
C HIS A 21 1.10 -79.64 -24.03
N GLY A 22 0.94 -78.33 -24.18
CA GLY A 22 -0.11 -77.53 -23.52
C GLY A 22 -1.52 -77.71 -24.08
N LEU A 23 -2.05 -78.93 -24.02
CA LEU A 23 -3.36 -79.30 -24.55
C LEU A 23 -4.50 -78.65 -23.76
N PHE A 24 -4.33 -78.43 -22.46
CA PHE A 24 -5.37 -77.87 -21.61
C PHE A 24 -5.40 -76.35 -21.58
N GLN A 25 -4.46 -75.65 -22.21
CA GLN A 25 -4.39 -74.19 -22.19
C GLN A 25 -5.69 -73.50 -22.60
N THR A 26 -6.35 -73.98 -23.66
CA THR A 26 -7.62 -73.40 -24.13
C THR A 26 -8.76 -73.63 -23.13
N ILE A 27 -8.78 -74.78 -22.47
CA ILE A 27 -9.80 -75.16 -21.49
C ILE A 27 -9.58 -74.40 -20.18
N LEU A 28 -8.33 -74.32 -19.72
CA LEU A 28 -7.93 -73.59 -18.52
C LEU A 28 -8.23 -72.09 -18.68
N LYS A 29 -7.87 -71.46 -19.81
CA LYS A 29 -8.20 -70.05 -20.07
C LYS A 29 -9.71 -69.75 -20.08
N ARG A 30 -10.53 -70.72 -20.48
CA ARG A 30 -12.00 -70.56 -20.50
C ARG A 30 -12.66 -70.85 -19.15
N SER A 31 -12.01 -71.65 -18.30
CA SER A 31 -12.61 -72.16 -17.06
C SER A 31 -12.04 -71.50 -15.80
N LEU A 32 -10.87 -70.89 -15.89
CA LEU A 32 -10.26 -70.14 -14.80
C LEU A 32 -10.82 -68.72 -14.73
N HIS A 33 -10.71 -68.11 -13.55
CA HIS A 33 -11.00 -66.69 -13.34
C HIS A 33 -10.09 -65.80 -14.18
N GLU A 34 -10.56 -64.64 -14.65
CA GLU A 34 -9.82 -63.73 -15.55
C GLU A 34 -8.47 -63.27 -14.98
N THR A 35 -8.35 -63.21 -13.66
CA THR A 35 -7.12 -62.80 -12.98
C THR A 35 -6.09 -63.93 -12.83
N CYS A 36 -6.41 -65.16 -13.21
CA CYS A 36 -5.50 -66.30 -13.12
C CYS A 36 -4.60 -66.40 -14.36
N VAL A 37 -3.35 -66.79 -14.17
CA VAL A 37 -2.37 -66.94 -15.25
C VAL A 37 -2.11 -68.43 -15.49
N SER A 38 -2.39 -68.92 -16.71
CA SER A 38 -2.10 -70.31 -17.12
C SER A 38 -0.82 -70.36 -17.96
N ILE A 39 0.13 -71.22 -17.58
CA ILE A 39 1.43 -71.37 -18.23
C ILE A 39 1.68 -72.85 -18.55
N SER A 40 1.95 -73.16 -19.82
CA SER A 40 2.44 -74.49 -20.27
C SER A 40 3.96 -74.55 -20.20
N LEU A 41 4.52 -75.70 -19.83
CA LEU A 41 5.97 -75.90 -19.75
C LEU A 41 6.62 -76.36 -21.06
N THR A 42 5.86 -77.00 -21.96
CA THR A 42 6.37 -77.44 -23.26
C THR A 42 5.35 -77.20 -24.39
N ASP A 43 5.87 -77.16 -25.61
CA ASP A 43 5.10 -77.07 -26.86
C ASP A 43 5.67 -78.07 -27.86
N ARG A 44 4.81 -78.83 -28.53
CA ARG A 44 5.20 -79.88 -29.48
C ARG A 44 5.80 -79.30 -30.76
N ASN A 45 5.46 -78.05 -31.08
CA ASN A 45 5.87 -77.37 -32.30
C ASN A 45 7.13 -76.50 -32.13
N GLN A 46 7.72 -76.45 -30.93
CA GLN A 46 8.89 -75.62 -30.63
C GLN A 46 9.98 -76.43 -29.93
N SER A 47 11.22 -75.94 -30.01
CA SER A 47 12.33 -76.52 -29.25
C SER A 47 12.03 -76.47 -27.75
N SER A 48 12.11 -77.62 -27.08
CA SER A 48 11.63 -77.79 -25.71
C SER A 48 12.41 -76.96 -24.68
N ALA A 49 13.72 -76.77 -24.86
CA ALA A 49 14.55 -76.05 -23.89
C ALA A 49 14.35 -74.51 -23.91
N PRO A 50 14.40 -73.80 -25.05
CA PRO A 50 14.08 -72.37 -25.10
C PRO A 50 12.64 -72.07 -24.67
N PHE A 51 11.68 -72.93 -25.05
CA PHE A 51 10.29 -72.77 -24.66
C PHE A 51 10.09 -72.94 -23.14
N PHE A 52 10.76 -73.94 -22.54
CA PHE A 52 10.76 -74.14 -21.11
C PHE A 52 11.34 -72.93 -20.37
N LEU A 53 12.52 -72.43 -20.77
CA LEU A 53 13.14 -71.24 -20.15
C LEU A 53 12.26 -69.99 -20.29
N ARG A 54 11.58 -69.81 -21.43
CA ARG A 54 10.60 -68.74 -21.60
C ARG A 54 9.42 -68.89 -20.65
N SER A 55 8.98 -70.11 -20.40
CA SER A 55 7.90 -70.42 -19.45
C SER A 55 8.33 -70.18 -18.00
N VAL A 56 9.59 -70.51 -17.65
CA VAL A 56 10.19 -70.13 -16.36
C VAL A 56 10.25 -68.61 -16.19
N GLY A 57 10.62 -67.88 -17.25
CA GLY A 57 10.56 -66.41 -17.26
C GLY A 57 9.15 -65.87 -17.04
N LYS A 58 8.12 -66.48 -17.64
CA LYS A 58 6.72 -66.12 -17.39
C LYS A 58 6.29 -66.39 -15.94
N LEU A 59 6.78 -67.47 -15.33
CA LEU A 59 6.54 -67.73 -13.90
C LEU A 59 7.13 -66.60 -13.04
N PHE A 60 8.34 -66.12 -13.36
CA PHE A 60 8.97 -65.00 -12.67
C PHE A 60 8.18 -63.69 -12.81
N VAL A 61 7.80 -63.34 -14.04
CA VAL A 61 6.98 -62.14 -14.31
C VAL A 61 5.61 -62.21 -13.61
N SER A 62 5.08 -63.43 -13.42
CA SER A 62 3.82 -63.65 -12.68
C SER A 62 3.99 -63.60 -11.15
N GLY A 63 5.17 -63.26 -10.64
CA GLY A 63 5.46 -63.08 -9.21
C GLY A 63 6.06 -64.30 -8.50
N LEU A 64 6.27 -65.42 -9.19
CA LEU A 64 6.95 -66.59 -8.59
C LEU A 64 8.47 -66.42 -8.61
N GLN A 65 9.19 -67.14 -7.76
CA GLN A 65 10.66 -67.06 -7.65
C GLN A 65 11.32 -68.40 -8.02
N PRO A 66 11.37 -68.79 -9.32
CA PRO A 66 11.97 -70.04 -9.73
C PRO A 66 13.49 -70.04 -9.48
N LYS A 67 13.99 -71.14 -8.91
CA LYS A 67 15.43 -71.32 -8.61
C LYS A 67 16.21 -71.75 -9.86
N ILE A 68 16.46 -70.80 -10.76
CA ILE A 68 17.12 -71.03 -12.06
C ILE A 68 18.52 -71.62 -11.89
N ASN A 69 19.22 -71.30 -10.80
CA ASN A 69 20.56 -71.83 -10.50
C ASN A 69 20.61 -73.37 -10.42
N LYS A 70 19.50 -74.06 -10.16
CA LYS A 70 19.44 -75.53 -10.14
C LYS A 70 19.35 -76.17 -11.53
N LEU A 71 19.11 -75.38 -12.58
CA LEU A 71 19.08 -75.84 -13.97
C LEU A 71 20.48 -75.88 -14.60
N TYR A 72 21.47 -75.29 -13.95
CA TYR A 72 22.85 -75.19 -14.42
C TYR A 72 23.81 -75.79 -13.39
N PRO A 73 25.04 -76.17 -13.80
CA PRO A 73 26.07 -76.61 -12.86
C PRO A 73 26.37 -75.54 -11.80
N GLU A 74 26.78 -75.97 -10.60
CA GLU A 74 27.10 -75.04 -9.51
C GLU A 74 28.30 -74.16 -9.87
N LEU A 75 28.14 -72.85 -9.70
CA LEU A 75 29.17 -71.86 -9.98
C LEU A 75 30.19 -71.80 -8.83
N GLN A 76 31.48 -71.73 -9.18
CA GLN A 76 32.55 -71.51 -8.20
C GLN A 76 32.76 -70.01 -7.98
N PHE A 77 32.69 -69.60 -6.70
CA PHE A 77 33.00 -68.25 -6.25
C PHE A 77 34.41 -68.21 -5.64
N PRO A 78 35.18 -67.11 -5.77
CA PRO A 78 34.83 -65.82 -6.39
C PRO A 78 34.95 -65.82 -7.93
N LEU A 79 34.14 -64.98 -8.58
CA LEU A 79 34.14 -64.81 -10.05
C LEU A 79 35.41 -64.08 -10.53
N ARG A 80 35.90 -64.38 -11.75
CA ARG A 80 37.09 -63.73 -12.34
C ARG A 80 36.82 -62.24 -12.65
N SER A 81 37.82 -61.38 -12.42
CA SER A 81 37.82 -59.90 -12.28
C SER A 81 37.24 -59.03 -13.43
N ALA A 82 36.62 -59.58 -14.48
CA ALA A 82 36.16 -58.83 -15.65
C ALA A 82 34.64 -58.63 -15.73
N ALA A 83 33.88 -59.02 -14.70
CA ALA A 83 32.42 -58.82 -14.70
C ALA A 83 32.05 -57.35 -14.44
N PRO A 84 31.18 -56.73 -15.26
CA PRO A 84 30.72 -55.36 -15.01
C PRO A 84 29.96 -55.25 -13.68
N PRO A 85 30.07 -54.12 -12.96
CA PRO A 85 29.42 -53.96 -11.66
C PRO A 85 27.90 -53.90 -11.82
N LEU A 86 27.18 -54.71 -11.02
CA LEU A 86 25.71 -54.74 -11.03
C LEU A 86 25.08 -53.40 -10.61
N SER A 87 25.79 -52.57 -9.86
CA SER A 87 25.28 -51.28 -9.35
C SER A 87 24.88 -50.31 -10.46
N LEU A 88 25.49 -50.39 -11.65
CA LEU A 88 25.18 -49.52 -12.79
C LEU A 88 23.92 -49.94 -13.56
N LEU A 89 23.43 -51.16 -13.34
CA LEU A 89 22.23 -51.69 -14.02
C LEU A 89 20.95 -51.50 -13.19
N ILE A 90 21.07 -51.19 -11.89
CA ILE A 90 19.93 -50.99 -11.00
C ILE A 90 19.50 -49.53 -11.08
N GLN A 91 18.26 -49.29 -11.53
CA GLN A 91 17.64 -47.97 -11.59
C GLN A 91 16.47 -47.88 -10.61
N TRP A 92 16.31 -46.73 -9.97
CA TRP A 92 15.22 -46.43 -9.06
C TRP A 92 14.28 -45.39 -9.69
N ASN A 93 13.02 -45.37 -9.26
CA ASN A 93 12.12 -44.28 -9.62
C ASN A 93 12.49 -43.03 -8.81
N HIS A 94 13.12 -42.04 -9.46
CA HIS A 94 13.52 -40.77 -8.87
C HIS A 94 12.54 -39.62 -9.17
N GLN A 95 11.26 -39.92 -9.44
CA GLN A 95 10.23 -38.89 -9.66
C GLN A 95 10.02 -37.99 -8.44
N ASP A 96 10.09 -38.55 -7.24
CA ASP A 96 9.95 -37.78 -6.00
C ASP A 96 11.27 -37.10 -5.62
N SER A 97 11.24 -35.78 -5.53
CA SER A 97 12.39 -34.98 -5.07
C SER A 97 12.33 -34.77 -3.56
N TRP A 98 13.45 -35.02 -2.89
CA TRP A 98 13.59 -34.81 -1.44
C TRP A 98 14.38 -33.54 -1.15
N LYS A 99 14.09 -32.85 -0.05
CA LYS A 99 14.88 -31.70 0.40
C LYS A 99 16.29 -32.15 0.75
N VAL A 100 17.26 -31.74 -0.06
CA VAL A 100 18.69 -31.88 0.23
C VAL A 100 19.14 -30.61 0.96
N ALA A 101 19.82 -30.76 2.09
CA ALA A 101 20.39 -29.63 2.81
C ALA A 101 21.40 -28.91 1.89
N GLY A 102 21.03 -27.72 1.43
CA GLY A 102 21.95 -26.83 0.72
C GLY A 102 22.94 -26.18 1.69
N LEU A 103 24.13 -25.84 1.21
CA LEU A 103 24.97 -24.85 1.89
C LEU A 103 24.11 -23.60 2.13
N PRO A 104 24.04 -23.06 3.36
CA PRO A 104 23.22 -21.90 3.65
C PRO A 104 23.69 -20.76 2.75
N ALA A 105 22.81 -20.28 1.88
CA ALA A 105 23.09 -19.18 0.98
C ALA A 105 23.14 -17.89 1.78
N ASN A 106 24.23 -17.61 2.52
CA ASN A 106 24.52 -16.35 3.22
C ASN A 106 23.33 -15.66 3.94
N GLY A 107 22.30 -16.42 4.33
CA GLY A 107 21.14 -15.92 5.04
C GLY A 107 21.51 -15.86 6.51
N THR A 108 21.72 -14.65 7.02
CA THR A 108 21.65 -14.40 8.45
C THR A 108 20.32 -14.96 8.93
N GLY A 109 20.30 -15.77 9.99
CA GLY A 109 19.12 -16.51 10.48
C GLY A 109 17.96 -15.65 11.00
N ASN A 110 17.57 -14.60 10.28
CA ASN A 110 16.51 -13.66 10.60
C ASN A 110 15.43 -13.61 9.51
N ASP A 111 15.51 -14.46 8.47
CA ASP A 111 14.55 -14.46 7.36
C ASP A 111 13.33 -15.34 7.68
N PHE A 112 12.16 -14.98 7.15
CA PHE A 112 10.95 -15.81 7.28
C PHE A 112 10.29 -16.06 5.93
N GLU A 113 9.70 -17.24 5.79
CA GLU A 113 9.04 -17.70 4.57
C GLU A 113 7.55 -17.97 4.82
N ILE A 114 6.72 -17.55 3.87
CA ILE A 114 5.28 -17.81 3.85
C ILE A 114 5.00 -18.87 2.78
N ASN A 115 4.62 -20.06 3.23
CA ASN A 115 4.23 -21.18 2.39
C ASN A 115 2.79 -21.61 2.73
N LEU A 116 1.87 -21.34 1.82
CA LEU A 116 0.45 -21.64 2.03
C LEU A 116 0.10 -23.13 1.88
N GLU A 117 1.01 -23.97 1.38
CA GLU A 117 0.86 -25.44 1.43
C GLU A 117 1.06 -26.00 2.84
N ASN A 118 1.69 -25.24 3.75
CA ASN A 118 1.86 -25.65 5.13
C ASN A 118 0.52 -25.50 5.88
N PRO A 119 -0.03 -26.56 6.50
CA PRO A 119 -1.28 -26.48 7.25
C PRO A 119 -1.28 -25.41 8.36
N ALA A 120 -0.12 -25.11 8.94
CA ALA A 120 0.01 -24.07 9.97
C ALA A 120 -0.11 -22.64 9.41
N GLN A 121 0.05 -22.43 8.10
CA GLN A 121 0.00 -21.13 7.42
C GLN A 121 -1.12 -21.05 6.37
N GLU A 122 -1.79 -22.16 6.06
CA GLU A 122 -2.90 -22.25 5.10
C GLU A 122 -4.01 -21.22 5.39
N PHE A 123 -4.23 -20.88 6.67
CA PHE A 123 -5.25 -19.91 7.06
C PHE A 123 -5.07 -18.54 6.39
N TYR A 124 -3.85 -18.14 6.00
CA TYR A 124 -3.59 -16.91 5.25
C TYR A 124 -4.28 -16.86 3.88
N CYS A 125 -4.65 -18.02 3.30
CA CYS A 125 -5.50 -18.10 2.10
C CYS A 125 -6.85 -17.39 2.26
N GLY A 126 -7.30 -17.21 3.50
CA GLY A 126 -8.54 -16.53 3.84
C GLY A 126 -8.49 -15.00 3.75
N TYR A 127 -7.31 -14.40 3.57
CA TYR A 127 -7.13 -12.95 3.50
C TYR A 127 -7.04 -12.47 2.04
N LYS A 128 -8.19 -12.18 1.44
CA LYS A 128 -8.28 -11.69 0.05
C LYS A 128 -8.89 -10.30 -0.03
N ILE A 129 -8.33 -9.47 -0.90
CA ILE A 129 -8.85 -8.13 -1.20
C ILE A 129 -8.84 -7.95 -2.72
N ASN A 130 -9.97 -7.55 -3.30
CA ASN A 130 -10.17 -7.38 -4.74
C ASN A 130 -9.77 -8.63 -5.56
N GLY A 131 -10.13 -9.83 -5.08
CA GLY A 131 -9.75 -11.11 -5.69
C GLY A 131 -8.28 -11.51 -5.56
N GLN A 132 -7.42 -10.65 -5.01
CA GLN A 132 -5.99 -10.93 -4.83
C GLN A 132 -5.71 -11.41 -3.41
N LEU A 133 -4.70 -12.27 -3.27
CA LEU A 133 -4.28 -12.81 -2.00
C LEU A 133 -3.11 -11.97 -1.46
N LEU A 134 -3.31 -11.36 -0.29
CA LEU A 134 -2.34 -10.46 0.33
C LEU A 134 -1.81 -11.09 1.63
N PHE A 135 -0.56 -10.79 1.97
CA PHE A 135 -0.06 -11.08 3.30
C PHE A 135 -0.54 -10.00 4.28
N PRO A 136 -1.28 -10.35 5.35
CA PRO A 136 -1.96 -9.36 6.19
C PRO A 136 -0.98 -8.56 7.06
N PRO A 137 -1.31 -7.30 7.41
CA PRO A 137 -0.51 -6.48 8.34
C PRO A 137 -0.24 -7.16 9.68
N SER A 138 -1.24 -7.85 10.23
CA SER A 138 -1.10 -8.66 11.45
C SER A 138 -0.09 -9.79 11.32
N GLY A 139 0.00 -10.41 10.14
CA GLY A 139 0.97 -11.47 9.83
C GLY A 139 2.41 -10.97 9.94
N PHE A 140 2.69 -9.76 9.45
CA PHE A 140 4.00 -9.13 9.60
C PHE A 140 4.38 -8.94 11.08
N LEU A 141 3.47 -8.38 11.90
CA LEU A 141 3.75 -8.14 13.32
C LEU A 141 4.11 -9.44 14.06
N VAL A 142 3.34 -10.51 13.82
CA VAL A 142 3.59 -11.82 14.44
C VAL A 142 4.91 -12.43 13.94
N SER A 143 5.23 -12.30 12.65
CA SER A 143 6.51 -12.77 12.10
C SER A 143 7.70 -12.01 12.67
N ILE A 144 7.64 -10.67 12.77
CA ILE A 144 8.70 -9.84 13.37
C ILE A 144 8.94 -10.25 14.81
N TRP A 145 7.86 -10.43 15.59
CA TRP A 145 7.98 -10.87 16.97
C TRP A 145 8.67 -12.23 17.06
N ARG A 146 8.28 -13.20 16.21
CA ARG A 146 8.93 -14.51 16.19
C ARG A 146 10.43 -14.39 15.91
N VAL A 147 10.82 -13.64 14.89
CA VAL A 147 12.24 -13.41 14.54
C VAL A 147 13.00 -12.75 15.69
N LEU A 148 12.40 -11.76 16.36
CA LEU A 148 13.01 -11.11 17.52
C LEU A 148 13.17 -12.09 18.70
N ALA A 149 12.15 -12.89 18.99
CA ALA A 149 12.16 -13.87 20.07
C ALA A 149 13.25 -14.93 19.85
N GLU A 150 13.37 -15.45 18.62
CA GLU A 150 14.42 -16.39 18.21
C GLU A 150 15.82 -15.77 18.34
N LYS A 151 15.99 -14.52 17.88
CA LYS A 151 17.27 -13.79 17.96
C LYS A 151 17.73 -13.55 19.40
N VAL A 152 16.79 -13.28 20.32
CA VAL A 152 17.08 -13.06 21.76
C VAL A 152 17.13 -14.37 22.54
N GLY A 153 16.68 -15.50 21.97
CA GLY A 153 16.61 -16.80 22.65
C GLY A 153 15.50 -16.87 23.70
N THR A 154 14.37 -16.20 23.45
CA THR A 154 13.20 -16.13 24.35
C THR A 154 11.95 -16.71 23.69
N SER A 155 10.93 -17.05 24.49
CA SER A 155 9.62 -17.47 23.97
C SER A 155 8.75 -16.27 23.62
N MET A 156 7.73 -16.48 22.78
CA MET A 156 6.70 -15.48 22.45
C MET A 156 5.71 -15.22 23.61
N ASP A 157 6.13 -15.41 24.87
CA ASP A 157 5.30 -15.16 26.04
C ASP A 157 5.56 -13.78 26.66
N ARG A 158 6.66 -13.14 26.25
CA ARG A 158 7.10 -11.86 26.82
C ARG A 158 6.37 -10.69 26.15
N PRO A 159 5.84 -9.71 26.92
CA PRO A 159 5.16 -8.56 26.34
C PRO A 159 6.04 -7.79 25.35
N ILE A 160 5.43 -7.36 24.25
CA ILE A 160 6.12 -6.70 23.14
C ILE A 160 5.38 -5.42 22.76
N THR A 161 6.16 -4.39 22.47
CA THR A 161 5.66 -3.11 21.96
C THR A 161 6.31 -2.79 20.64
N PHE A 162 5.48 -2.51 19.64
CA PHE A 162 5.85 -1.96 18.35
C PHE A 162 5.50 -0.48 18.32
N GLU A 163 6.36 0.34 17.72
CA GLU A 163 6.14 1.77 17.54
C GLU A 163 6.44 2.21 16.12
N ASN A 164 5.68 3.19 15.65
CA ASN A 164 5.85 3.83 14.33
C ASN A 164 5.95 2.82 13.17
N ILE A 165 5.08 1.82 13.17
CA ILE A 165 5.02 0.83 12.08
C ILE A 165 4.51 1.52 10.81
N VAL A 166 5.22 1.34 9.70
CA VAL A 166 4.85 1.85 8.38
C VAL A 166 4.84 0.69 7.39
N PHE A 167 3.74 0.54 6.66
CA PHE A 167 3.59 -0.44 5.58
C PHE A 167 3.84 0.25 4.24
N ASN A 168 5.02 0.04 3.67
CA ASN A 168 5.49 0.66 2.43
C ASN A 168 4.72 0.15 1.21
N SER A 169 4.54 -1.16 1.13
CA SER A 169 3.97 -1.84 -0.03
C SER A 169 2.98 -2.91 0.39
N VAL A 170 2.07 -3.25 -0.52
CA VAL A 170 1.23 -4.44 -0.40
C VAL A 170 2.04 -5.64 -0.87
N CYS A 171 2.09 -6.68 -0.04
CA CYS A 171 2.77 -7.93 -0.38
C CYS A 171 1.76 -8.98 -0.82
N TYR A 172 1.93 -9.47 -2.04
CA TYR A 172 1.09 -10.50 -2.62
C TYR A 172 1.64 -11.88 -2.27
N THR A 173 0.76 -12.80 -1.92
CA THR A 173 1.14 -14.19 -1.65
C THR A 173 0.38 -15.14 -2.58
N SER A 174 0.85 -16.38 -2.67
CA SER A 174 0.33 -17.37 -3.61
C SER A 174 0.33 -18.76 -3.00
N THR A 175 -0.61 -19.58 -3.46
CA THR A 175 -0.67 -21.00 -3.09
C THR A 175 0.32 -21.86 -3.86
N GLN A 176 0.96 -21.32 -4.92
CA GLN A 176 1.85 -22.08 -5.81
C GLN A 176 3.34 -21.88 -5.51
N TYR A 177 3.70 -20.79 -4.84
CA TYR A 177 5.09 -20.45 -4.57
C TYR A 177 5.26 -19.89 -3.16
N VAL A 178 6.45 -20.11 -2.62
CA VAL A 178 6.84 -19.61 -1.30
C VAL A 178 7.28 -18.15 -1.42
N THR A 179 6.66 -17.27 -0.65
CA THR A 179 7.08 -15.86 -0.54
C THR A 179 8.15 -15.74 0.56
N LYS A 180 9.30 -15.13 0.26
CA LYS A 180 10.41 -14.96 1.20
C LYS A 180 10.56 -13.50 1.62
N PHE A 181 10.77 -13.28 2.91
CA PHE A 181 11.02 -11.97 3.48
C PHE A 181 12.31 -11.97 4.28
N ILE A 182 13.12 -10.93 4.08
CA ILE A 182 14.32 -10.68 4.88
C ILE A 182 13.93 -9.73 6.00
N CYS A 183 14.12 -10.14 7.26
CA CYS A 183 13.81 -9.29 8.42
C CYS A 183 15.12 -8.84 9.08
N ASN A 184 15.43 -7.56 8.95
CA ASN A 184 16.57 -6.95 9.62
C ASN A 184 16.08 -6.26 10.89
N ILE A 185 16.63 -6.64 12.04
CA ILE A 185 16.37 -5.97 13.32
C ILE A 185 17.69 -5.53 13.92
N ASN A 186 17.87 -4.23 14.16
CA ASN A 186 19.09 -3.68 14.73
C ASN A 186 19.13 -3.82 16.27
N THR A 187 20.18 -3.32 16.91
CA THR A 187 20.32 -3.36 18.38
C THR A 187 19.47 -2.33 19.11
N SER A 188 19.03 -1.25 18.46
CA SER A 188 18.10 -0.27 19.04
C SER A 188 16.64 -0.75 19.01
N GLY A 189 16.34 -1.82 18.27
CA GLY A 189 15.00 -2.36 18.09
C GLY A 189 14.32 -1.92 16.79
N ASP A 190 14.95 -1.09 15.97
CA ASP A 190 14.40 -0.74 14.66
C ASP A 190 14.51 -1.92 13.71
N PHE A 191 13.41 -2.19 13.02
CA PHE A 191 13.28 -3.28 12.09
C PHE A 191 12.92 -2.79 10.69
N GLU A 192 13.38 -3.55 9.71
CA GLU A 192 13.05 -3.40 8.30
C GLU A 192 12.82 -4.78 7.68
N ILE A 193 11.67 -4.93 7.02
CA ILE A 193 11.34 -6.12 6.24
C ILE A 193 11.54 -5.79 4.76
N LEU A 194 12.28 -6.66 4.07
CA LEU A 194 12.53 -6.56 2.65
C LEU A 194 11.85 -7.71 1.90
N GLU A 195 11.22 -7.39 0.77
CA GLU A 195 10.76 -8.34 -0.23
C GLU A 195 11.49 -8.04 -1.54
N ASN A 196 12.24 -9.01 -2.08
CA ASN A 196 13.03 -8.85 -3.31
C ASN A 196 13.99 -7.62 -3.29
N GLY A 197 14.48 -7.24 -2.11
CA GLY A 197 15.36 -6.08 -1.90
C GLY A 197 14.65 -4.74 -1.66
N ASN A 198 13.32 -4.69 -1.75
CA ASN A 198 12.54 -3.48 -1.49
C ASN A 198 11.98 -3.50 -0.06
N SER A 199 12.03 -2.35 0.63
CA SER A 199 11.48 -2.17 1.97
C SER A 199 9.95 -2.21 1.94
N VAL A 200 9.36 -3.21 2.61
CA VAL A 200 7.90 -3.42 2.64
C VAL A 200 7.28 -3.00 3.96
N VAL A 201 7.97 -3.18 5.08
CA VAL A 201 7.51 -2.76 6.41
C VAL A 201 8.69 -2.25 7.23
N THR A 202 8.52 -1.12 7.90
CA THR A 202 9.52 -0.57 8.83
C THR A 202 8.87 -0.19 10.15
N GLY A 203 9.67 -0.09 11.21
CA GLY A 203 9.20 0.36 12.52
C GLY A 203 10.24 0.10 13.60
N SER A 204 9.82 0.23 14.86
CA SER A 204 10.64 -0.13 16.02
C SER A 204 9.91 -1.14 16.88
N VAL A 205 10.65 -2.08 17.46
CA VAL A 205 10.13 -3.17 18.28
C VAL A 205 11.00 -3.39 19.50
N ARG A 206 10.37 -3.52 20.67
CA ARG A 206 11.07 -3.79 21.93
C ARG A 206 10.24 -4.66 22.86
N PHE A 207 10.93 -5.44 23.69
CA PHE A 207 10.32 -6.06 24.86
C PHE A 207 10.18 -5.00 25.95
N GLU A 208 8.96 -4.73 26.39
CA GLU A 208 8.64 -3.74 27.41
C GLU A 208 7.48 -4.26 28.24
N ASP A 209 7.60 -4.17 29.57
CA ASP A 209 6.52 -4.57 30.46
C ASP A 209 5.33 -3.61 30.27
N ALA A 210 4.20 -4.15 29.85
CA ALA A 210 3.01 -3.35 29.57
C ALA A 210 2.38 -2.83 30.87
N GLU A 211 2.16 -1.53 30.98
CA GLU A 211 1.23 -0.99 31.96
C GLU A 211 -0.19 -1.47 31.60
N MET A 212 -0.86 -2.09 32.56
CA MET A 212 -2.11 -2.83 32.39
C MET A 212 -3.23 -2.00 31.76
N PHE A 213 -4.01 -2.60 30.84
CA PHE A 213 -5.34 -2.11 30.48
C PHE A 213 -6.35 -3.27 30.44
N LYS A 214 -7.32 -3.25 31.36
CA LYS A 214 -8.53 -4.09 31.26
C LYS A 214 -9.51 -3.35 30.36
N THR A 215 -10.05 -4.03 29.35
CA THR A 215 -11.19 -3.53 28.57
C THR A 215 -12.33 -3.20 29.54
N GLU A 216 -12.86 -1.98 29.49
CA GLU A 216 -14.06 -1.61 30.25
C GLU A 216 -15.26 -2.44 29.79
N ASP A 217 -16.18 -2.73 30.71
CA ASP A 217 -17.39 -3.49 30.44
C ASP A 217 -18.31 -2.76 29.46
N LYS A 218 -19.12 -3.54 28.72
CA LYS A 218 -20.08 -3.06 27.70
C LYS A 218 -20.98 -1.94 28.26
N VAL A 219 -20.77 -0.71 27.78
CA VAL A 219 -21.76 0.36 27.91
C VAL A 219 -22.62 0.34 26.65
N SER A 220 -23.73 -0.38 26.71
CA SER A 220 -24.69 -0.45 25.59
C SER A 220 -25.48 0.85 25.54
N GLU A 221 -25.27 1.65 24.51
CA GLU A 221 -26.27 2.62 24.04
C GLU A 221 -27.23 1.86 23.10
N ASN A 222 -28.49 2.28 22.94
CA ASN A 222 -29.49 1.57 22.13
C ASN A 222 -29.20 1.71 20.62
N ASP A 223 -28.06 1.22 20.15
CA ASP A 223 -27.57 1.38 18.79
C ASP A 223 -27.71 0.12 17.92
N LYS A 224 -27.53 0.30 16.62
CA LYS A 224 -27.61 -0.78 15.63
C LYS A 224 -26.43 -1.73 15.77
N VAL A 225 -26.72 -2.97 16.14
CA VAL A 225 -25.79 -4.11 16.12
C VAL A 225 -25.83 -4.78 14.75
N TYR A 226 -24.65 -4.99 14.15
CA TYR A 226 -24.49 -5.75 12.92
C TYR A 226 -24.06 -7.18 13.26
N THR A 227 -24.75 -8.16 12.69
CA THR A 227 -24.38 -9.58 12.80
C THR A 227 -23.17 -9.90 11.92
N GLN A 228 -22.49 -11.03 12.19
CA GLN A 228 -21.36 -11.52 11.40
C GLN A 228 -21.65 -11.52 9.89
N ALA A 229 -22.82 -12.02 9.48
CA ALA A 229 -23.19 -12.06 8.06
C ALA A 229 -23.26 -10.65 7.46
N GLU A 230 -23.90 -9.72 8.15
CA GLU A 230 -24.04 -8.32 7.70
C GLU A 230 -22.70 -7.58 7.66
N VAL A 231 -21.83 -7.81 8.65
CA VAL A 231 -20.47 -7.24 8.70
C VAL A 231 -19.68 -7.65 7.46
N TYR A 232 -19.60 -8.96 7.20
CA TYR A 232 -18.81 -9.47 6.09
C TYR A 232 -19.47 -9.27 4.72
N ASP A 233 -20.79 -9.15 4.63
CA ASP A 233 -21.46 -8.77 3.39
C ASP A 233 -21.20 -7.30 3.03
N ARG A 234 -21.12 -6.42 4.03
CA ARG A 234 -20.73 -5.01 3.81
C ARG A 234 -19.27 -4.89 3.39
N LEU A 235 -18.37 -5.62 4.05
CA LEU A 235 -16.96 -5.69 3.68
C LEU A 235 -16.78 -6.22 2.24
N ARG A 236 -17.54 -7.24 1.85
CA ARG A 236 -17.49 -7.81 0.48
C ARG A 236 -17.88 -6.81 -0.60
N LYS A 237 -18.88 -5.96 -0.35
CA LYS A 237 -19.30 -4.91 -1.31
C LYS A 237 -18.19 -3.90 -1.64
N VAL A 238 -17.21 -3.75 -0.75
CA VAL A 238 -16.11 -2.79 -0.87
C VAL A 238 -14.83 -3.45 -1.43
N GLY A 239 -14.81 -4.78 -1.53
CA GLY A 239 -13.70 -5.56 -2.10
C GLY A 239 -13.02 -6.54 -1.13
N TYR A 240 -13.42 -6.59 0.14
CA TYR A 240 -12.83 -7.53 1.10
C TYR A 240 -13.48 -8.92 1.00
N GLU A 241 -12.69 -9.93 0.67
CA GLU A 241 -13.13 -11.32 0.48
C GLU A 241 -12.58 -12.23 1.59
N PHE A 242 -12.80 -11.83 2.85
CA PHE A 242 -12.37 -12.63 4.00
C PHE A 242 -13.07 -13.99 4.03
N SER A 243 -12.33 -15.05 4.37
CA SER A 243 -12.86 -16.41 4.53
C SER A 243 -12.11 -17.18 5.63
N GLY A 244 -12.68 -18.32 6.04
CA GLY A 244 -12.11 -19.14 7.13
C GLY A 244 -11.99 -18.37 8.44
N SER A 245 -10.84 -18.51 9.10
CA SER A 245 -10.56 -17.91 10.41
C SER A 245 -10.59 -16.37 10.40
N PHE A 246 -10.39 -15.73 9.25
CA PHE A 246 -10.49 -14.26 9.13
C PHE A 246 -11.92 -13.72 9.22
N LYS A 247 -12.94 -14.59 9.20
CA LYS A 247 -14.32 -14.24 9.55
C LYS A 247 -14.59 -14.35 11.05
N SER A 248 -13.77 -13.70 11.86
CA SER A 248 -13.76 -13.82 13.31
C SER A 248 -14.70 -12.84 14.03
N LEU A 249 -15.12 -11.73 13.40
CA LEU A 249 -16.04 -10.75 13.98
C LEU A 249 -17.48 -11.31 14.02
N ILE A 250 -18.03 -11.46 15.22
CA ILE A 250 -19.36 -12.04 15.45
C ILE A 250 -20.44 -10.97 15.41
N GLU A 251 -20.18 -9.86 16.09
CA GLU A 251 -21.07 -8.71 16.17
C GLU A 251 -20.26 -7.43 16.31
N VAL A 252 -20.75 -6.36 15.70
CA VAL A 252 -20.16 -5.02 15.77
C VAL A 252 -21.26 -4.00 16.00
N GLU A 253 -21.12 -3.17 17.03
CA GLU A 253 -22.03 -2.05 17.29
C GLU A 253 -21.30 -0.74 16.97
N VAL A 254 -21.86 0.01 16.01
CA VAL A 254 -21.16 1.17 15.43
C VAL A 254 -21.15 2.38 16.37
N GLY A 255 -22.21 2.58 17.16
CA GLY A 255 -22.37 3.80 17.97
C GLY A 255 -21.67 3.75 19.33
N SER A 256 -21.70 2.62 20.02
CA SER A 256 -20.92 2.37 21.24
C SER A 256 -19.52 1.79 20.97
N HIS A 257 -19.14 1.69 19.69
CA HIS A 257 -17.79 1.36 19.22
C HIS A 257 -17.21 0.05 19.82
N TRP A 258 -18.03 -0.98 19.97
CA TRP A 258 -17.59 -2.29 20.46
C TRP A 258 -17.86 -3.40 19.45
N GLY A 259 -17.22 -4.55 19.66
CA GLY A 259 -17.50 -5.77 18.93
C GLY A 259 -17.14 -7.02 19.72
N SER A 260 -17.52 -8.17 19.19
CA SER A 260 -17.20 -9.49 19.74
C SER A 260 -16.47 -10.34 18.70
N VAL A 261 -15.40 -11.00 19.13
CA VAL A 261 -14.51 -11.80 18.27
C VAL A 261 -14.48 -13.25 18.72
N ALA A 262 -14.59 -14.19 17.79
CA ALA A 262 -14.32 -15.61 18.02
C ALA A 262 -12.80 -15.84 18.21
N TRP A 263 -12.43 -16.43 19.34
CA TRP A 263 -11.03 -16.80 19.60
C TRP A 263 -10.70 -18.14 18.94
N HIS A 264 -9.69 -18.15 18.07
CA HIS A 264 -9.24 -19.32 17.30
C HIS A 264 -7.82 -19.77 17.65
N GLU A 265 -7.31 -19.41 18.84
CA GLU A 265 -5.91 -19.68 19.25
C GLU A 265 -4.84 -19.14 18.29
N ASN A 266 -5.21 -18.15 17.45
CA ASN A 266 -4.33 -17.56 16.46
C ASN A 266 -4.27 -16.04 16.66
N LEU A 267 -3.12 -15.57 17.12
CA LEU A 267 -2.92 -14.16 17.42
C LEU A 267 -2.97 -13.27 16.17
N ALA A 268 -2.49 -13.75 15.01
CA ALA A 268 -2.56 -12.97 13.78
C ALA A 268 -4.02 -12.67 13.41
N VAL A 269 -4.91 -13.66 13.56
CA VAL A 269 -6.34 -13.50 13.33
C VAL A 269 -6.97 -12.52 14.32
N LEU A 270 -6.60 -12.57 15.60
CA LEU A 270 -7.13 -11.64 16.61
C LEU A 270 -6.67 -10.20 16.34
N LEU A 271 -5.39 -9.99 16.03
CA LEU A 271 -4.85 -8.68 15.63
C LEU A 271 -5.56 -8.16 14.38
N GLU A 272 -5.78 -9.02 13.39
CA GLU A 272 -6.51 -8.64 12.19
C GLU A 272 -7.96 -8.29 12.50
N SER A 273 -8.60 -8.95 13.47
CA SER A 273 -9.97 -8.63 13.89
C SER A 273 -10.09 -7.22 14.47
N LEU A 274 -9.08 -6.78 15.22
CA LEU A 274 -8.99 -5.40 15.73
C LEU A 274 -8.82 -4.40 14.60
N LEU A 275 -7.97 -4.71 13.61
CA LEU A 275 -7.82 -3.88 12.42
C LEU A 275 -9.12 -3.83 11.59
N GLN A 276 -9.84 -4.95 11.47
CA GLN A 276 -11.15 -5.00 10.82
C GLN A 276 -12.18 -4.12 11.55
N LEU A 277 -12.17 -4.06 12.89
CA LEU A 277 -13.02 -3.14 13.67
C LEU A 277 -12.70 -1.67 13.39
N GLU A 278 -11.42 -1.31 13.20
CA GLU A 278 -11.05 0.05 12.82
C GLU A 278 -11.50 0.41 11.41
N ILE A 279 -11.44 -0.55 10.48
CA ILE A 279 -11.83 -0.36 9.08
C ILE A 279 -13.34 -0.24 8.93
N PHE A 280 -14.12 -1.04 9.67
CA PHE A 280 -15.56 -1.21 9.43
C PHE A 280 -16.40 0.10 9.45
N PRO A 281 -16.21 1.02 10.41
CA PRO A 281 -16.94 2.30 10.42
C PRO A 281 -16.47 3.27 9.33
N ASN A 282 -15.23 3.10 8.84
CA ASN A 282 -14.59 3.94 7.83
C ASN A 282 -14.80 3.42 6.39
N LEU A 283 -15.65 2.39 6.21
CA LEU A 283 -15.91 1.81 4.90
C LEU A 283 -16.48 2.84 3.92
N SER A 284 -15.73 3.06 2.86
CA SER A 284 -16.11 3.89 1.70
C SER A 284 -16.38 2.98 0.49
N ASN A 285 -16.36 3.52 -0.73
CA ASN A 285 -16.53 2.75 -1.97
C ASN A 285 -15.30 1.90 -2.36
N GLN A 286 -14.21 1.95 -1.59
CA GLN A 286 -12.95 1.26 -1.89
C GLN A 286 -12.36 0.58 -0.65
N ALA A 287 -11.66 -0.54 -0.88
CA ALA A 287 -10.92 -1.23 0.16
C ALA A 287 -9.74 -0.39 0.67
N LEU A 288 -9.64 -0.32 1.99
CA LEU A 288 -8.62 0.37 2.77
C LEU A 288 -7.67 -0.64 3.46
N LEU A 289 -6.41 -0.28 3.60
CA LEU A 289 -5.42 -1.01 4.39
C LEU A 289 -4.70 -0.07 5.36
N PRO A 290 -4.26 -0.56 6.53
CA PRO A 290 -3.36 0.17 7.39
C PRO A 290 -2.06 0.49 6.65
N PHE A 291 -1.69 1.78 6.59
CA PHE A 291 -0.37 2.18 6.11
C PHE A 291 0.55 2.63 7.24
N ARG A 292 -0.01 3.05 8.37
CA ARG A 292 0.74 3.41 9.58
C ARG A 292 0.00 2.97 10.83
N ILE A 293 0.75 2.47 11.81
CA ILE A 293 0.26 2.20 13.16
C ILE A 293 1.23 2.86 14.14
N GLN A 294 0.72 3.75 15.00
CA GLN A 294 1.56 4.50 15.92
C GLN A 294 2.17 3.62 16.99
N LYS A 295 1.36 2.76 17.61
CA LYS A 295 1.80 1.84 18.66
C LYS A 295 0.95 0.57 18.66
N VAL A 296 1.59 -0.58 18.83
CA VAL A 296 0.94 -1.86 19.12
C VAL A 296 1.59 -2.47 20.34
N THR A 297 0.83 -2.75 21.38
CA THR A 297 1.33 -3.45 22.57
C THR A 297 0.57 -4.77 22.72
N ILE A 298 1.31 -5.85 22.94
CA ILE A 298 0.78 -7.21 23.06
C ILE A 298 1.34 -7.85 24.33
N ASP A 299 0.44 -8.32 25.19
CA ASP A 299 0.74 -9.10 26.38
C ASP A 299 -0.04 -10.42 26.37
N VAL A 300 0.69 -11.52 26.17
CA VAL A 300 0.14 -12.88 26.12
C VAL A 300 -0.26 -13.39 27.49
N GLY A 301 0.36 -12.91 28.57
CA GLY A 301 0.01 -13.30 29.94
C GLY A 301 -1.44 -12.98 30.24
N CYS A 302 -1.83 -11.72 29.99
CA CYS A 302 -3.20 -11.26 30.13
C CYS A 302 -4.20 -12.00 29.21
N LEU A 303 -3.78 -12.34 27.98
CA LEU A 303 -4.61 -13.13 27.07
C LEU A 303 -4.89 -14.54 27.61
N ARG A 304 -3.87 -15.19 28.20
CA ARG A 304 -4.00 -16.53 28.79
C ARG A 304 -4.90 -16.54 30.03
N ASP A 305 -4.84 -15.50 30.86
CA ASP A 305 -5.68 -15.40 32.06
C ASP A 305 -7.18 -15.37 31.72
N VAL A 306 -7.54 -14.71 30.62
CA VAL A 306 -8.94 -14.60 30.16
C VAL A 306 -9.39 -15.83 29.36
N THR A 307 -8.53 -16.38 28.50
CA THR A 307 -8.86 -17.55 27.65
C THR A 307 -8.72 -18.89 28.36
N GLY A 308 -7.89 -18.97 29.41
CA GLY A 308 -7.69 -20.16 30.25
C GLY A 308 -8.88 -20.45 31.18
N GLN A 309 -9.70 -19.44 31.47
CA GLN A 309 -11.03 -19.66 32.04
C GLN A 309 -11.91 -20.25 30.93
N ARG A 310 -12.13 -21.58 30.95
CA ARG A 310 -12.90 -22.42 29.98
C ARG A 310 -14.34 -21.97 29.63
N ILE A 311 -14.73 -20.73 29.91
CA ILE A 311 -16.09 -20.19 29.86
C ILE A 311 -16.28 -19.20 28.69
N ARG A 312 -15.21 -18.56 28.17
CA ARG A 312 -15.36 -17.56 27.08
C ARG A 312 -14.73 -18.05 25.78
N THR A 313 -15.58 -18.46 24.83
CA THR A 313 -15.23 -18.68 23.41
C THR A 313 -15.11 -17.38 22.61
N HIS A 314 -15.45 -16.25 23.23
CA HIS A 314 -15.54 -14.94 22.59
C HIS A 314 -14.80 -13.87 23.40
N MET A 315 -14.12 -12.99 22.68
CA MET A 315 -13.40 -11.85 23.25
C MET A 315 -14.13 -10.56 22.89
N ILE A 316 -14.21 -9.64 23.87
CA ILE A 316 -14.74 -8.30 23.65
C ILE A 316 -13.62 -7.44 23.11
N ILE A 317 -13.92 -6.71 22.04
CA ILE A 317 -13.05 -5.71 21.44
C ILE A 317 -13.74 -4.34 21.51
N SER A 318 -12.97 -3.29 21.71
CA SER A 318 -13.47 -1.92 21.81
C SER A 318 -12.65 -0.98 20.93
N ARG A 319 -13.29 0.08 20.47
CA ARG A 319 -12.70 1.16 19.70
C ARG A 319 -13.05 2.48 20.37
N ASP A 320 -12.06 3.29 20.67
CA ASP A 320 -12.27 4.68 21.08
C ASP A 320 -11.77 5.59 19.97
N LYS A 321 -12.71 6.26 19.30
CA LYS A 321 -12.42 7.18 18.20
C LYS A 321 -11.67 8.42 18.67
N ASN A 322 -11.92 8.91 19.88
CA ASN A 322 -11.29 10.12 20.43
C ASN A 322 -9.84 9.83 20.80
N LEU A 323 -9.59 8.67 21.38
CA LEU A 323 -8.23 8.20 21.70
C LEU A 323 -7.51 7.58 20.50
N LYS A 324 -8.21 7.38 19.36
CA LYS A 324 -7.73 6.63 18.19
C LYS A 324 -7.16 5.27 18.60
N LEU A 325 -7.89 4.58 19.47
CA LEU A 325 -7.47 3.39 20.17
C LEU A 325 -8.40 2.24 19.79
N VAL A 326 -7.82 1.09 19.47
CA VAL A 326 -8.54 -0.19 19.38
C VAL A 326 -7.89 -1.15 20.34
N SER A 327 -8.69 -1.76 21.21
CA SER A 327 -8.17 -2.61 22.27
C SER A 327 -8.99 -3.87 22.46
N CYS A 328 -8.31 -4.90 22.92
CA CYS A 328 -8.92 -6.04 23.59
C CYS A 328 -8.10 -6.37 24.82
N THR A 329 -8.55 -7.35 25.61
CA THR A 329 -7.76 -7.76 26.76
C THR A 329 -6.37 -8.24 26.31
N GLY A 330 -5.31 -7.61 26.81
CA GLY A 330 -3.92 -7.92 26.47
C GLY A 330 -3.41 -7.38 25.14
N ILE A 331 -4.22 -6.66 24.33
CA ILE A 331 -3.77 -6.05 23.08
C ILE A 331 -4.25 -4.62 22.97
N GLU A 332 -3.34 -3.74 22.61
CA GLU A 332 -3.61 -2.32 22.36
C GLU A 332 -3.06 -1.89 21.00
N ILE A 333 -3.88 -1.25 20.18
CA ILE A 333 -3.48 -0.68 18.89
C ILE A 333 -3.87 0.80 18.88
N ARG A 334 -2.89 1.70 18.78
CA ARG A 334 -3.12 3.15 18.74
C ARG A 334 -2.72 3.75 17.40
N GLY A 335 -3.49 4.78 17.00
CA GLY A 335 -3.15 5.67 15.90
C GLY A 335 -3.07 4.96 14.55
N VAL A 336 -3.98 4.01 14.29
CA VAL A 336 -4.08 3.36 12.97
C VAL A 336 -4.48 4.39 11.93
N GLN A 337 -3.74 4.45 10.84
CA GLN A 337 -4.06 5.28 9.68
C GLN A 337 -4.29 4.40 8.46
N LEU A 338 -5.39 4.66 7.75
CA LEU A 338 -5.88 3.83 6.65
C LEU A 338 -5.69 4.52 5.30
N LEU A 339 -5.39 3.72 4.27
CA LEU A 339 -5.09 4.16 2.91
C LEU A 339 -5.78 3.21 1.92
N PRO A 340 -6.35 3.68 0.80
CA PRO A 340 -6.86 2.79 -0.23
C PRO A 340 -5.78 1.84 -0.75
N VAL A 341 -6.14 0.58 -1.02
CA VAL A 341 -5.20 -0.46 -1.49
C VAL A 341 -4.41 0.00 -2.73
N ASN A 342 -5.07 0.68 -3.65
CA ASN A 342 -4.46 1.17 -4.90
C ASN A 342 -3.39 2.25 -4.70
N CYS A 343 -3.23 2.77 -3.48
CA CYS A 343 -2.21 3.75 -3.15
C CYS A 343 -0.90 3.11 -2.62
N PHE A 344 -0.84 1.78 -2.47
CA PHE A 344 0.38 1.04 -2.12
C PHE A 344 1.10 0.57 -3.39
N GLY A 345 2.22 1.20 -3.73
CA GLY A 345 3.11 0.80 -4.84
C GLY A 345 4.08 1.89 -5.26
N ASP A 346 5.29 1.51 -5.66
CA ASP A 346 6.21 2.41 -6.35
C ASP A 346 5.70 2.67 -7.77
N PHE A 347 5.49 3.94 -8.09
CA PHE A 347 5.15 4.38 -9.42
C PHE A 347 6.31 4.06 -10.37
N ASN A 348 6.15 3.04 -11.21
CA ASN A 348 7.00 2.83 -12.38
C ASN A 348 6.56 3.81 -13.47
N PRO A 349 7.34 4.84 -13.81
CA PRO A 349 6.93 5.87 -14.77
C PRO A 349 6.73 5.35 -16.20
N ASP A 350 7.14 4.12 -16.50
CA ASP A 350 7.27 3.60 -17.87
C ASP A 350 6.09 2.74 -18.36
N SER A 351 5.00 2.54 -17.59
CA SER A 351 3.81 1.86 -18.11
C SER A 351 2.94 2.80 -18.95
N GLU A 352 3.34 3.07 -20.19
CA GLU A 352 2.68 4.00 -21.13
C GLU A 352 1.22 3.63 -21.46
N ASN A 353 0.82 2.36 -21.34
CA ASN A 353 -0.46 1.87 -21.90
C ASN A 353 -1.71 2.09 -21.04
N ILE A 354 -1.61 2.53 -19.78
CA ILE A 354 -2.78 2.73 -18.90
C ILE A 354 -3.10 4.24 -18.71
N LYS A 355 -2.16 5.14 -19.05
CA LYS A 355 -2.25 6.59 -18.80
C LYS A 355 -3.30 7.34 -19.63
N ALA A 356 -3.70 6.83 -20.79
CA ALA A 356 -4.47 7.62 -21.76
C ALA A 356 -5.99 7.40 -21.74
N ASN A 357 -6.47 6.21 -21.35
CA ASN A 357 -7.87 5.83 -21.61
C ASN A 357 -8.86 6.08 -20.45
N LEU A 358 -8.40 6.13 -19.18
CA LEU A 358 -9.28 6.33 -18.02
C LEU A 358 -9.42 7.82 -17.58
N ALA A 359 -8.41 8.65 -17.88
CA ALA A 359 -8.43 10.10 -17.63
C ALA A 359 -9.42 10.85 -18.53
N ALA A 360 -9.54 10.39 -19.77
CA ALA A 360 -10.23 11.09 -20.85
C ALA A 360 -11.77 11.05 -20.70
N GLU A 361 -12.33 10.02 -20.09
CA GLU A 361 -13.79 9.89 -19.94
C GLU A 361 -14.35 10.46 -18.62
N SER A 362 -13.55 10.59 -17.56
CA SER A 362 -14.04 10.90 -16.20
C SER A 362 -13.93 12.37 -15.79
N LEU A 363 -12.81 13.04 -16.09
CA LEU A 363 -12.60 14.45 -15.72
C LEU A 363 -13.55 15.43 -16.47
N PRO A 364 -13.83 15.28 -17.77
CA PRO A 364 -14.78 16.16 -18.45
C PRO A 364 -16.19 16.10 -17.84
N ASN A 365 -16.64 14.90 -17.44
CA ASN A 365 -17.93 14.71 -16.77
C ASN A 365 -17.97 15.38 -15.40
N LEU A 366 -16.86 15.33 -14.66
CA LEU A 366 -16.72 16.03 -13.38
C LEU A 366 -16.76 17.56 -13.56
N LEU A 367 -15.97 18.10 -14.50
CA LEU A 367 -15.93 19.53 -14.82
C LEU A 367 -17.31 20.04 -15.26
N LEU A 368 -18.01 19.27 -16.09
CA LEU A 368 -19.38 19.57 -16.49
C LEU A 368 -20.36 19.54 -15.30
N GLY A 369 -20.16 18.62 -14.36
CA GLY A 369 -20.85 18.60 -13.07
C GLY A 369 -20.63 19.89 -12.28
N PHE A 370 -19.38 20.36 -12.19
CA PHE A 370 -19.04 21.62 -11.52
C PHE A 370 -19.76 22.83 -12.14
N GLY A 371 -19.75 22.93 -13.48
CA GLY A 371 -20.46 24.02 -14.18
C GLY A 371 -21.95 24.06 -13.84
N LYS A 372 -22.61 22.90 -13.74
CA LYS A 372 -24.03 22.81 -13.36
C LYS A 372 -24.31 23.33 -11.95
N GLU A 373 -23.42 23.11 -10.98
CA GLU A 373 -23.64 23.58 -9.61
C GLU A 373 -23.33 25.06 -9.44
N LEU A 374 -22.29 25.57 -10.11
CA LEU A 374 -22.04 27.01 -10.18
C LEU A 374 -23.25 27.74 -10.79
N ALA A 375 -23.88 27.16 -11.81
CA ALA A 375 -25.11 27.70 -12.39
C ALA A 375 -26.28 27.72 -11.39
N LYS A 376 -26.43 26.72 -10.50
CA LYS A 376 -27.44 26.76 -9.42
C LYS A 376 -27.22 27.90 -8.43
N GLN A 377 -25.99 28.36 -8.29
CA GLN A 377 -25.62 29.52 -7.46
C GLN A 377 -25.69 30.86 -8.24
N ASN A 378 -26.32 30.88 -9.42
CA ASN A 378 -26.41 32.03 -10.33
C ASN A 378 -25.06 32.58 -10.80
N ILE A 379 -24.02 31.74 -10.87
CA ILE A 379 -22.72 32.09 -11.44
C ILE A 379 -22.71 31.69 -12.92
N VAL A 380 -22.58 32.66 -13.82
CA VAL A 380 -22.67 32.47 -15.28
C VAL A 380 -21.34 32.80 -15.96
N GLY A 381 -21.01 32.06 -17.04
CA GLY A 381 -19.76 32.25 -17.81
C GLY A 381 -18.53 31.83 -17.01
N SER A 382 -18.51 30.56 -16.57
CA SER A 382 -17.58 30.12 -15.54
C SER A 382 -16.31 29.51 -16.11
N TYR A 383 -15.16 29.89 -15.56
CA TYR A 383 -13.89 29.20 -15.77
C TYR A 383 -13.49 28.50 -14.48
N ILE A 384 -12.93 27.30 -14.60
CA ILE A 384 -12.32 26.58 -13.48
C ILE A 384 -10.84 26.44 -13.75
N ALA A 385 -10.02 26.73 -12.74
CA ALA A 385 -8.58 26.53 -12.83
C ALA A 385 -8.11 25.44 -11.87
N ILE A 386 -7.08 24.70 -12.30
CA ILE A 386 -6.41 23.65 -11.53
C ILE A 386 -4.89 23.88 -11.63
N GLU A 387 -4.15 23.65 -10.54
CA GLU A 387 -2.67 23.70 -10.57
C GLU A 387 -2.09 22.60 -11.45
N GLN A 388 -1.10 22.94 -12.28
CA GLN A 388 -0.47 21.96 -13.17
C GLN A 388 0.23 20.82 -12.40
N GLY A 389 0.74 21.09 -11.19
CA GLY A 389 1.30 20.07 -10.30
C GLY A 389 0.28 19.01 -9.86
N ILE A 390 -0.96 19.45 -9.59
CA ILE A 390 -2.08 18.55 -9.29
C ILE A 390 -2.44 17.71 -10.51
N LEU A 391 -2.23 18.21 -11.73
CA LEU A 391 -2.56 17.49 -12.95
C LEU A 391 -1.53 16.40 -13.32
N GLY A 392 -0.25 16.63 -13.00
CA GLY A 392 0.77 15.57 -13.03
C GLY A 392 0.46 14.46 -12.01
N LEU A 393 -0.04 14.82 -10.83
CA LEU A 393 -0.56 13.88 -9.85
C LEU A 393 -1.86 13.21 -10.34
N LEU A 394 -2.75 13.92 -11.04
CA LEU A 394 -3.92 13.36 -11.72
C LEU A 394 -3.54 12.43 -12.87
N ASN A 395 -2.36 12.52 -13.47
CA ASN A 395 -1.87 11.51 -14.43
C ASN A 395 -1.47 10.20 -13.72
N ASP A 396 -0.93 10.27 -12.49
CA ASP A 396 -0.77 9.10 -11.61
C ASP A 396 -2.12 8.62 -11.07
N PHE A 397 -3.08 9.55 -10.94
CA PHE A 397 -4.38 9.31 -10.35
C PHE A 397 -5.46 8.90 -11.33
N ALA A 398 -5.37 9.19 -12.63
CA ALA A 398 -6.48 9.05 -13.58
C ALA A 398 -6.94 7.61 -13.77
N VAL A 399 -6.11 6.65 -13.39
CA VAL A 399 -6.47 5.22 -13.30
C VAL A 399 -7.30 4.92 -12.03
N ASN A 400 -7.24 5.80 -11.02
CA ASN A 400 -7.94 5.74 -9.73
C ASN A 400 -9.03 6.82 -9.50
N THR A 401 -9.17 7.82 -10.39
CA THR A 401 -9.94 9.06 -10.15
C THR A 401 -11.47 8.95 -10.21
N VAL A 402 -12.06 7.81 -10.56
CA VAL A 402 -13.53 7.66 -10.44
C VAL A 402 -13.97 7.29 -9.01
N GLY A 403 -13.08 6.73 -8.18
CA GLY A 403 -13.39 6.37 -6.80
C GLY A 403 -12.90 7.38 -5.75
N THR A 404 -11.77 8.04 -6.00
CA THR A 404 -11.14 8.90 -4.97
C THR A 404 -11.75 10.31 -4.88
N ILE A 405 -12.39 10.79 -5.95
CA ILE A 405 -13.24 12.00 -5.88
C ILE A 405 -14.51 11.72 -5.06
N GLY A 406 -14.94 10.45 -4.98
CA GLY A 406 -16.11 10.03 -4.20
C GLY A 406 -15.94 10.10 -2.69
N SER A 407 -14.71 10.17 -2.16
CA SER A 407 -14.47 10.09 -0.70
C SER A 407 -13.73 11.27 -0.07
N ARG A 408 -13.23 12.26 -0.84
CA ARG A 408 -12.33 13.30 -0.28
C ARG A 408 -12.61 14.72 -0.80
N GLN A 409 -12.41 15.69 0.10
CA GLN A 409 -12.55 17.13 -0.15
C GLN A 409 -11.43 17.64 -1.04
N THR A 410 -11.76 18.22 -2.19
CA THR A 410 -10.82 18.97 -3.02
C THR A 410 -11.36 20.39 -3.18
N SER A 411 -10.54 21.40 -2.92
CA SER A 411 -10.89 22.80 -3.23
C SER A 411 -10.64 23.08 -4.71
N VAL A 412 -11.62 23.71 -5.36
CA VAL A 412 -11.56 24.12 -6.77
C VAL A 412 -11.67 25.63 -6.84
N GLU A 413 -10.86 26.27 -7.67
CA GLU A 413 -10.95 27.71 -7.93
C GLU A 413 -11.74 27.99 -9.20
N PHE A 414 -12.52 29.07 -9.16
CA PHE A 414 -13.39 29.46 -10.26
C PHE A 414 -13.42 30.97 -10.47
N SER A 415 -13.87 31.39 -11.65
CA SER A 415 -14.30 32.75 -11.93
C SER A 415 -15.61 32.73 -12.71
N GLY A 416 -16.40 33.79 -12.61
CA GLY A 416 -17.67 33.93 -13.32
C GLY A 416 -18.35 35.27 -13.04
N VAL A 417 -19.61 35.39 -13.41
CA VAL A 417 -20.42 36.60 -13.20
C VAL A 417 -21.60 36.29 -12.29
N VAL A 418 -21.77 37.09 -11.24
CA VAL A 418 -22.91 37.02 -10.31
C VAL A 418 -23.61 38.37 -10.30
N SER A 419 -24.89 38.39 -10.68
CA SER A 419 -25.71 39.63 -10.71
C SER A 419 -25.03 40.80 -11.46
N GLY A 420 -24.36 40.49 -12.59
CA GLY A 420 -23.65 41.46 -13.42
C GLY A 420 -22.24 41.85 -12.94
N GLN A 421 -21.78 41.37 -11.78
CA GLN A 421 -20.42 41.62 -11.28
C GLN A 421 -19.50 40.43 -11.56
N LYS A 422 -18.30 40.71 -12.07
CA LYS A 422 -17.25 39.69 -12.24
C LYS A 422 -16.68 39.29 -10.87
N VAL A 423 -16.72 38.00 -10.55
CA VAL A 423 -16.25 37.43 -9.29
C VAL A 423 -15.34 36.22 -9.53
N MET A 424 -14.36 36.03 -8.65
CA MET A 424 -13.54 34.82 -8.58
C MET A 424 -13.60 34.25 -7.18
N GLY A 425 -13.43 32.94 -7.01
CA GLY A 425 -13.57 32.33 -5.69
C GLY A 425 -13.04 30.91 -5.57
N LEU A 426 -13.21 30.37 -4.37
CA LEU A 426 -12.91 28.99 -4.03
C LEU A 426 -14.20 28.26 -3.69
N ALA A 427 -14.31 27.01 -4.15
CA ALA A 427 -15.44 26.12 -3.96
C ALA A 427 -14.96 24.78 -3.39
N LYS A 428 -15.85 24.11 -2.65
CA LYS A 428 -15.59 22.81 -2.01
C LYS A 428 -16.43 21.71 -2.64
N PHE A 429 -15.87 20.51 -2.77
CA PHE A 429 -16.56 19.33 -3.30
C PHE A 429 -16.64 18.21 -2.25
N GLN A 430 -17.76 17.47 -2.18
CA GLN A 430 -17.92 16.30 -1.32
C GLN A 430 -18.85 15.24 -1.96
N ALA A 431 -18.37 14.00 -2.05
CA ALA A 431 -19.17 12.77 -2.23
C ALA A 431 -20.15 12.72 -3.42
N GLY A 432 -19.67 12.91 -4.65
CA GLY A 432 -20.44 12.60 -5.88
C GLY A 432 -21.61 13.53 -6.20
N THR A 433 -22.04 14.35 -5.24
CA THR A 433 -22.95 15.47 -5.41
C THR A 433 -22.16 16.76 -5.34
N VAL A 434 -22.20 17.54 -6.41
CA VAL A 434 -21.59 18.88 -6.40
C VAL A 434 -22.43 19.72 -5.42
N GLN A 435 -21.85 20.09 -4.28
CA GLN A 435 -22.49 20.95 -3.30
C GLN A 435 -21.46 21.99 -2.87
N LEU A 436 -21.64 23.25 -3.30
CA LEU A 436 -20.80 24.34 -2.84
C LEU A 436 -21.10 24.64 -1.36
N ILE A 437 -20.13 24.35 -0.49
CA ILE A 437 -20.30 24.50 0.97
C ILE A 437 -20.00 25.94 1.44
N SER A 438 -19.10 26.65 0.76
CA SER A 438 -18.82 28.07 1.02
C SER A 438 -18.16 28.72 -0.20
N VAL A 439 -18.63 29.91 -0.57
CA VAL A 439 -18.02 30.72 -1.63
C VAL A 439 -17.33 31.92 -1.00
N VAL A 440 -16.02 31.83 -0.81
CA VAL A 440 -15.21 33.04 -0.65
C VAL A 440 -15.03 33.62 -2.05
N HIS A 441 -15.62 34.78 -2.31
CA HIS A 441 -15.53 35.45 -3.60
C HIS A 441 -14.83 36.78 -3.46
N TRP A 442 -13.96 37.10 -4.41
CA TRP A 442 -13.33 38.41 -4.58
C TRP A 442 -13.87 39.09 -5.82
N ARG A 443 -13.89 40.42 -5.80
CA ARG A 443 -14.25 41.21 -6.97
C ARG A 443 -13.10 41.21 -7.96
N ILE A 444 -13.41 40.90 -9.21
CA ILE A 444 -12.44 40.93 -10.31
C ILE A 444 -12.36 42.37 -10.83
N PRO A 445 -11.16 42.95 -10.98
CA PRO A 445 -10.97 44.24 -11.65
C PRO A 445 -11.44 44.20 -13.10
N ASP A 446 -11.95 45.31 -13.62
CA ASP A 446 -12.43 45.39 -15.01
C ASP A 446 -11.33 45.09 -16.04
N THR A 447 -10.06 45.33 -15.67
CA THR A 447 -8.88 45.06 -16.49
C THR A 447 -8.58 43.57 -16.69
N TRP A 448 -9.17 42.68 -15.90
CA TRP A 448 -8.93 41.24 -15.99
C TRP A 448 -10.03 40.54 -16.78
N SER A 449 -9.61 39.57 -17.60
CA SER A 449 -10.54 38.58 -18.14
C SER A 449 -10.96 37.60 -17.03
N LEU A 450 -12.12 36.97 -17.19
CA LEU A 450 -12.55 35.91 -16.27
C LEU A 450 -11.52 34.76 -16.25
N ARG A 451 -10.95 34.44 -17.41
CA ARG A 451 -9.92 33.41 -17.56
C ARG A 451 -8.68 33.71 -16.71
N ASP A 452 -8.17 34.93 -16.79
CA ASP A 452 -7.03 35.38 -16.00
C ASP A 452 -7.34 35.33 -14.50
N ALA A 453 -8.53 35.79 -14.11
CA ALA A 453 -8.97 35.80 -12.72
C ALA A 453 -9.07 34.40 -12.10
N ALA A 454 -9.41 33.37 -12.88
CA ALA A 454 -9.51 32.00 -12.38
C ALA A 454 -8.18 31.47 -11.78
N THR A 455 -7.04 32.02 -12.21
CA THR A 455 -5.69 31.55 -11.81
C THR A 455 -5.24 32.03 -10.42
N VAL A 456 -5.96 32.97 -9.81
CA VAL A 456 -5.52 33.75 -8.64
C VAL A 456 -5.92 33.16 -7.29
N PRO A 457 -7.16 32.69 -7.06
CA PRO A 457 -7.69 32.45 -5.71
C PRO A 457 -6.85 31.53 -4.84
N THR A 458 -6.54 30.31 -5.28
CA THR A 458 -5.83 29.33 -4.43
C THR A 458 -4.41 29.78 -4.12
N ALA A 459 -3.70 30.25 -5.14
CA ALA A 459 -2.29 30.60 -5.06
C ALA A 459 -2.05 31.76 -4.10
N TYR A 460 -2.78 32.86 -4.27
CA TYR A 460 -2.63 34.03 -3.42
C TYR A 460 -3.28 33.87 -2.06
N ALA A 461 -4.42 33.18 -1.93
CA ALA A 461 -5.01 32.92 -0.61
C ALA A 461 -4.05 32.09 0.25
N THR A 462 -3.43 31.06 -0.34
CA THR A 462 -2.44 30.23 0.35
C THR A 462 -1.19 31.04 0.70
N ALA A 463 -0.67 31.84 -0.22
CA ALA A 463 0.51 32.67 0.03
C ALA A 463 0.25 33.74 1.10
N TYR A 464 -0.89 34.43 1.09
CA TYR A 464 -1.24 35.40 2.13
C TYR A 464 -1.43 34.73 3.50
N TYR A 465 -2.12 33.60 3.55
CA TYR A 465 -2.25 32.85 4.80
C TYR A 465 -0.89 32.40 5.34
N ALA A 466 -0.06 31.83 4.46
CA ALA A 466 1.25 31.33 4.84
C ALA A 466 2.17 32.45 5.31
N LEU A 467 2.33 33.50 4.51
CA LEU A 467 3.31 34.56 4.78
C LEU A 467 2.83 35.55 5.83
N ILE A 468 1.57 35.98 5.77
CA ILE A 468 1.06 37.08 6.61
C ILE A 468 0.41 36.55 7.89
N VAL A 469 -0.50 35.59 7.78
CA VAL A 469 -1.27 35.09 8.93
C VAL A 469 -0.43 34.17 9.82
N ARG A 470 0.18 33.13 9.23
CA ARG A 470 0.97 32.14 9.99
C ARG A 470 2.44 32.52 10.13
N GLY A 471 3.04 33.01 9.05
CA GLY A 471 4.45 33.36 8.98
C GLY A 471 4.78 34.73 9.55
N THR A 472 3.80 35.62 9.70
CA THR A 472 4.00 36.98 10.23
C THR A 472 5.21 37.69 9.58
N LEU A 473 5.36 37.54 8.25
CA LEU A 473 6.50 38.05 7.49
C LEU A 473 6.65 39.55 7.75
N LYS A 474 7.85 39.99 8.07
CA LYS A 474 8.16 41.41 8.34
C LYS A 474 8.91 42.03 7.17
N HIS A 475 8.76 43.34 7.05
CA HIS A 475 9.45 44.12 6.04
C HIS A 475 10.97 43.94 6.13
N LYS A 476 11.63 43.73 4.98
CA LYS A 476 13.09 43.47 4.84
C LYS A 476 13.61 42.16 5.45
N GLU A 477 12.77 41.21 5.83
CA GLU A 477 13.24 39.88 6.26
C GLU A 477 13.83 39.07 5.09
N ASN A 478 14.70 38.12 5.42
CA ASN A 478 15.21 37.13 4.48
C ASN A 478 14.20 35.98 4.37
N ILE A 479 13.71 35.71 3.16
CA ILE A 479 12.75 34.64 2.90
C ILE A 479 13.29 33.68 1.84
N LEU A 480 13.27 32.38 2.17
CA LEU A 480 13.49 31.31 1.21
C LEU A 480 12.14 30.77 0.73
N ILE A 481 11.88 30.84 -0.57
CA ILE A 481 10.69 30.28 -1.22
C ILE A 481 11.14 29.14 -2.10
N GLN A 482 10.79 27.90 -1.78
CA GLN A 482 11.08 26.79 -2.69
C GLN A 482 10.03 26.71 -3.79
N HIS A 483 10.47 26.28 -4.98
CA HIS A 483 9.62 26.20 -6.17
C HIS A 483 8.92 27.52 -6.49
N GLY A 484 9.69 28.61 -6.59
CA GLY A 484 9.18 29.93 -6.95
C GLY A 484 8.55 30.00 -8.34
N ASP A 485 8.77 29.00 -9.19
CA ASP A 485 8.15 28.81 -10.49
C ASP A 485 6.79 28.08 -10.44
N GLU A 486 6.31 27.69 -9.26
CA GLU A 486 4.96 27.15 -9.04
C GLU A 486 3.96 28.25 -8.64
N ALA A 487 2.67 27.98 -8.77
CA ALA A 487 1.61 28.98 -8.57
C ALA A 487 1.67 29.69 -7.20
N VAL A 488 1.78 28.92 -6.10
CA VAL A 488 1.92 29.48 -4.74
C VAL A 488 3.28 30.18 -4.57
N GLY A 489 4.33 29.65 -5.18
CA GLY A 489 5.67 30.24 -5.17
C GLY A 489 5.71 31.63 -5.81
N GLU A 490 5.14 31.78 -7.01
CA GLU A 490 5.05 33.07 -7.70
C GLU A 490 4.23 34.09 -6.89
N ALA A 491 3.10 33.65 -6.31
CA ALA A 491 2.28 34.50 -5.45
C ALA A 491 3.05 34.94 -4.18
N ALA A 492 3.78 34.02 -3.55
CA ALA A 492 4.62 34.30 -2.39
C ALA A 492 5.76 35.29 -2.72
N ILE A 493 6.38 35.16 -3.89
CA ILE A 493 7.41 36.10 -4.38
C ILE A 493 6.81 37.50 -4.55
N ALA A 494 5.63 37.62 -5.17
CA ALA A 494 4.97 38.91 -5.38
C ALA A 494 4.71 39.63 -4.05
N ILE A 495 4.19 38.91 -3.05
CA ILE A 495 3.93 39.44 -1.71
C ILE A 495 5.23 39.84 -1.01
N ALA A 496 6.25 38.96 -1.04
CA ALA A 496 7.53 39.21 -0.38
C ALA A 496 8.28 40.42 -0.97
N LEU A 497 8.27 40.56 -2.31
CA LEU A 497 8.87 41.72 -2.98
C LEU A 497 8.17 43.02 -2.63
N ASN A 498 6.83 43.02 -2.52
CA ASN A 498 6.07 44.18 -2.06
C ASN A 498 6.46 44.59 -0.63
N MET A 499 6.76 43.61 0.24
CA MET A 499 7.27 43.84 1.59
C MET A 499 8.76 44.20 1.65
N LYS A 500 9.41 44.38 0.49
CA LYS A 500 10.84 44.67 0.35
C LYS A 500 11.73 43.62 1.03
N CYS A 501 11.28 42.37 1.08
CA CYS A 501 12.03 41.26 1.64
C CYS A 501 13.15 40.81 0.70
N ASN A 502 14.19 40.20 1.27
CA ASN A 502 15.26 39.57 0.50
C ASN A 502 14.82 38.16 0.11
N VAL A 503 14.40 37.99 -1.15
CA VAL A 503 13.86 36.73 -1.65
C VAL A 503 14.99 35.84 -2.19
N TYR A 504 15.05 34.62 -1.67
CA TYR A 504 15.82 33.49 -2.19
C TYR A 504 14.85 32.45 -2.71
N THR A 505 15.12 31.85 -3.87
CA THR A 505 14.19 30.87 -4.43
C THR A 505 14.86 29.72 -5.16
N THR A 506 14.16 28.59 -5.23
CA THR A 506 14.52 27.48 -6.12
C THR A 506 13.54 27.39 -7.29
N VAL A 507 13.99 26.89 -8.44
CA VAL A 507 13.16 26.69 -9.64
C VAL A 507 13.46 25.34 -10.32
N SER A 508 12.51 24.80 -11.08
CA SER A 508 12.65 23.46 -11.68
C SER A 508 13.56 23.38 -12.90
N SER A 509 13.75 24.48 -13.63
CA SER A 509 14.57 24.52 -14.84
C SER A 509 15.22 25.89 -15.08
N ALA A 510 16.24 25.93 -15.94
CA ALA A 510 16.86 27.18 -16.37
C ALA A 510 15.89 28.06 -17.18
N GLU A 511 14.96 27.45 -17.92
CA GLU A 511 13.92 28.16 -18.64
C GLU A 511 12.93 28.83 -17.68
N ASN A 512 12.47 28.12 -16.65
CA ASN A 512 11.61 28.69 -15.61
C ASN A 512 12.31 29.81 -14.84
N LYS A 513 13.64 29.71 -14.63
CA LYS A 513 14.44 30.83 -14.08
C LYS A 513 14.30 32.10 -14.93
N GLN A 514 14.41 31.98 -16.26
CA GLN A 514 14.31 33.14 -17.15
C GLN A 514 12.89 33.72 -17.18
N ILE A 515 11.87 32.86 -17.19
CA ILE A 515 10.46 33.29 -17.16
C ILE A 515 10.16 34.02 -15.85
N LEU A 516 10.62 33.48 -14.72
CA LEU A 516 10.45 34.10 -13.41
C LEU A 516 11.16 35.46 -13.31
N LEU A 517 12.38 35.59 -13.85
CA LEU A 517 13.11 36.86 -13.89
C LEU A 517 12.44 37.91 -14.79
N LYS A 518 11.86 37.49 -15.92
CA LYS A 518 11.06 38.39 -16.78
C LYS A 518 9.83 38.91 -16.05
N ARG A 519 9.17 38.03 -15.28
CA ARG A 519 7.97 38.36 -14.50
C ARG A 519 8.28 39.25 -13.30
N PHE A 520 9.39 38.99 -12.62
CA PHE A 520 9.84 39.72 -11.42
C PHE A 520 11.26 40.29 -11.62
N PRO A 521 11.41 41.43 -12.34
CA PRO A 521 12.72 42.03 -12.60
C PRO A 521 13.48 42.48 -11.34
N ALA A 522 12.78 42.63 -10.21
CA ALA A 522 13.38 42.96 -8.92
C ALA A 522 14.10 41.78 -8.26
N LEU A 523 13.93 40.55 -8.75
CA LEU A 523 14.68 39.39 -8.26
C LEU A 523 16.14 39.45 -8.72
N ASN A 524 17.05 39.13 -7.81
CA ASN A 524 18.45 38.97 -8.15
C ASN A 524 18.68 37.55 -8.74
N PRO A 525 19.19 37.41 -9.99
CA PRO A 525 19.49 36.11 -10.59
C PRO A 525 20.45 35.24 -9.78
N ALA A 526 21.32 35.83 -8.95
CA ALA A 526 22.26 35.12 -8.08
C ALA A 526 21.53 34.41 -6.91
N LYS A 527 20.34 34.88 -6.53
CA LYS A 527 19.52 34.32 -5.43
C LYS A 527 18.52 33.25 -5.89
N ILE A 528 18.66 32.78 -7.13
CA ILE A 528 17.80 31.77 -7.75
C ILE A 528 18.62 30.53 -8.09
N LEU A 529 18.32 29.41 -7.42
CA LEU A 529 18.98 28.12 -7.64
C LEU A 529 18.08 27.13 -8.38
N SER A 530 18.72 26.14 -9.01
CA SER A 530 18.01 24.96 -9.51
C SER A 530 17.57 24.09 -8.33
N SER A 531 16.30 23.70 -8.30
CA SER A 531 15.75 22.71 -7.36
C SER A 531 16.44 21.35 -7.44
N LYS A 532 17.01 21.00 -8.59
CA LYS A 532 17.84 19.79 -8.79
C LYS A 532 19.23 19.89 -8.16
N CYS A 533 19.70 21.10 -7.87
CA CYS A 533 21.00 21.38 -7.25
C CYS A 533 20.82 21.89 -5.81
N CYS A 534 19.95 21.25 -5.04
CA CYS A 534 19.57 21.67 -3.69
C CYS A 534 20.76 21.68 -2.70
N HIS A 535 21.80 20.88 -2.91
CA HIS A 535 23.00 20.82 -2.05
C HIS A 535 23.72 22.18 -1.88
N ASN A 536 23.62 23.09 -2.85
CA ASN A 536 24.23 24.42 -2.76
C ASN A 536 23.34 25.47 -2.09
N LEU A 537 22.09 25.14 -1.78
CA LEU A 537 21.11 26.09 -1.22
C LEU A 537 21.52 26.59 0.17
N GLU A 538 21.97 25.68 1.04
CA GLU A 538 22.46 26.04 2.36
C GLU A 538 23.66 27.00 2.24
N LYS A 539 24.66 26.64 1.44
CA LYS A 539 25.86 27.46 1.22
C LYS A 539 25.52 28.86 0.71
N MET A 540 24.68 28.98 -0.33
CA MET A 540 24.27 30.27 -0.89
C MET A 540 23.59 31.15 0.17
N ILE A 541 22.65 30.58 0.94
CA ILE A 541 21.93 31.35 1.96
C ILE A 541 22.90 31.79 3.06
N GLN A 542 23.79 30.92 3.51
CA GLN A 542 24.78 31.26 4.53
C GLN A 542 25.71 32.39 4.06
N GLU A 543 26.21 32.35 2.82
CA GLU A 543 27.06 33.39 2.25
C GLU A 543 26.32 34.72 2.11
N GLU A 544 25.12 34.71 1.52
CA GLU A 544 24.33 35.92 1.26
C GLU A 544 23.73 36.55 2.53
N THR A 545 23.62 35.78 3.62
CA THR A 545 23.07 36.25 4.90
C THR A 545 24.13 36.44 5.99
N ASN A 546 25.42 36.30 5.66
CA ASN A 546 26.54 36.36 6.60
C ASN A 546 26.36 35.40 7.79
N GLY A 547 25.99 34.15 7.52
CA GLY A 547 25.81 33.12 8.54
C GLY A 547 24.47 33.18 9.30
N LYS A 548 23.58 34.14 9.00
CA LYS A 548 22.35 34.34 9.76
C LYS A 548 21.22 33.40 9.36
N GLY A 549 21.14 33.00 8.10
CA GLY A 549 20.05 32.19 7.55
C GLY A 549 18.81 32.99 7.14
N ALA A 550 17.77 32.26 6.73
CA ALA A 550 16.48 32.80 6.33
C ALA A 550 15.55 32.94 7.55
N ASN A 551 14.91 34.10 7.69
CA ASN A 551 13.93 34.35 8.77
C ASN A 551 12.61 33.62 8.52
N LEU A 552 12.29 33.33 7.27
CA LEU A 552 11.11 32.58 6.86
C LEU A 552 11.48 31.61 5.76
N VAL A 553 11.01 30.37 5.86
CA VAL A 553 11.16 29.35 4.80
C VAL A 553 9.78 28.89 4.39
N LEU A 554 9.43 29.02 3.11
CA LEU A 554 8.25 28.43 2.50
C LEU A 554 8.67 27.21 1.70
N ASN A 555 8.38 26.02 2.23
CA ASN A 555 8.73 24.74 1.61
C ASN A 555 7.48 24.07 1.02
N SER A 556 7.62 23.50 -0.16
CA SER A 556 6.62 22.64 -0.82
C SER A 556 7.11 21.20 -1.08
N PHE A 557 8.36 20.87 -0.75
CA PHE A 557 8.88 19.51 -0.84
C PHE A 557 8.40 18.63 0.32
N SER A 558 8.32 17.33 0.08
CA SER A 558 8.16 16.27 1.08
C SER A 558 9.30 15.24 0.96
N GLY A 559 9.53 14.44 2.01
CA GLY A 559 10.60 13.44 2.06
C GLY A 559 11.98 14.02 2.39
N ASP A 560 13.05 13.31 2.03
CA ASP A 560 14.44 13.61 2.43
C ASP A 560 14.93 15.03 2.10
N LEU A 561 14.34 15.64 1.06
CA LEU A 561 14.65 16.99 0.61
C LEU A 561 14.13 18.10 1.54
N THR A 562 13.31 17.77 2.54
CA THR A 562 12.84 18.71 3.58
C THR A 562 13.91 19.07 4.60
N THR A 563 14.92 18.21 4.80
CA THR A 563 15.96 18.41 5.81
C THR A 563 16.88 19.59 5.49
N LEU A 564 17.15 19.82 4.20
CA LEU A 564 18.07 20.87 3.76
C LEU A 564 17.50 22.29 3.98
N PRO A 565 16.25 22.60 3.58
CA PRO A 565 15.62 23.89 3.88
C PRO A 565 15.54 24.19 5.38
N ILE A 566 15.38 23.17 6.23
CA ILE A 566 15.37 23.33 7.69
C ILE A 566 16.74 23.85 8.18
N ARG A 567 17.85 23.43 7.58
CA ARG A 567 19.19 23.93 7.95
C ARG A 567 19.42 25.39 7.57
N CYS A 568 18.72 25.87 6.55
CA CYS A 568 18.79 27.26 6.10
C CYS A 568 18.10 28.26 7.03
N ILE A 569 17.36 27.81 8.05
CA ILE A 569 16.58 28.68 8.92
C ILE A 569 17.46 29.44 9.92
N ALA A 570 17.16 30.71 10.09
CA ALA A 570 17.76 31.59 11.09
C ALA A 570 17.24 31.28 12.50
N GLU A 571 17.94 31.81 13.51
CA GLU A 571 17.37 31.93 14.86
C GLU A 571 16.06 32.73 14.82
N TYR A 572 15.08 32.31 15.62
CA TYR A 572 13.71 32.84 15.63
C TYR A 572 12.97 32.74 14.30
N GLY A 573 13.48 31.93 13.36
CA GLY A 573 12.87 31.75 12.06
C GLY A 573 11.56 30.97 12.13
N ARG A 574 10.73 31.10 11.09
CA ARG A 574 9.49 30.31 10.96
C ARG A 574 9.55 29.47 9.69
N PHE A 575 9.34 28.16 9.85
CA PHE A 575 9.30 27.19 8.78
C PHE A 575 7.85 26.91 8.39
N LEU A 576 7.49 27.19 7.15
CA LEU A 576 6.15 27.06 6.60
C LEU A 576 6.14 25.90 5.62
N GLN A 577 5.59 24.76 6.05
CA GLN A 577 5.44 23.57 5.23
C GLN A 577 4.10 23.58 4.53
N LEU A 578 4.10 23.74 3.20
CA LEU A 578 2.91 23.53 2.39
C LEU A 578 2.62 22.02 2.29
N MET A 579 1.35 21.67 2.46
CA MET A 579 0.83 20.31 2.38
C MET A 579 -0.39 20.31 1.47
N ASP A 580 -0.49 19.31 0.61
CA ASP A 580 -1.67 19.10 -0.20
C ASP A 580 -2.69 18.33 0.64
N GLY A 581 -3.93 18.83 0.75
CA GLY A 581 -4.96 18.26 1.61
C GLY A 581 -4.62 18.27 3.12
N GLY A 582 -5.57 17.79 3.92
CA GLY A 582 -5.42 17.75 5.39
C GLY A 582 -4.30 16.80 5.87
N PHE A 583 -4.05 16.80 7.18
CA PHE A 583 -3.03 15.95 7.82
C PHE A 583 -3.15 14.47 7.44
N GLU A 584 -4.38 13.97 7.29
CA GLU A 584 -4.68 12.57 6.95
C GLU A 584 -4.56 12.27 5.45
N ASN A 585 -4.11 13.22 4.62
CA ASN A 585 -3.95 13.00 3.19
C ASN A 585 -2.84 11.98 2.91
N PRO A 586 -3.15 10.86 2.21
CA PRO A 586 -2.16 9.91 1.69
C PRO A 586 -0.99 10.54 0.92
N HIS A 587 -1.20 11.67 0.24
CA HIS A 587 -0.14 12.37 -0.49
C HIS A 587 0.93 12.94 0.44
N ASN A 588 0.58 13.19 1.71
CA ASN A 588 1.52 13.60 2.75
C ASN A 588 2.27 12.39 3.35
N ARG A 589 2.12 11.17 2.82
CA ARG A 589 2.82 9.96 3.29
C ARG A 589 4.33 10.18 3.44
N LYS A 590 4.99 10.72 2.42
CA LYS A 590 6.43 11.03 2.47
C LYS A 590 6.76 12.03 3.57
N PHE A 591 5.83 12.91 3.94
CA PHE A 591 5.99 13.81 5.08
C PHE A 591 5.79 13.09 6.43
N HIS A 592 4.84 12.17 6.54
CA HIS A 592 4.65 11.32 7.74
C HIS A 592 5.85 10.40 8.01
N GLU A 593 6.60 10.05 6.97
CA GLU A 593 7.86 9.31 7.05
C GLU A 593 9.07 10.22 7.34
N THR A 594 8.95 11.53 7.12
CA THR A 594 10.04 12.48 7.34
C THR A 594 10.25 12.70 8.83
N THR A 595 11.47 12.48 9.30
CA THR A 595 11.88 12.82 10.67
C THR A 595 12.42 14.25 10.73
N ILE A 596 12.00 15.01 11.75
CA ILE A 596 12.51 16.35 12.02
C ILE A 596 13.34 16.29 13.29
N GLY A 597 14.62 16.66 13.19
CA GLY A 597 15.51 16.77 14.35
C GLY A 597 15.03 17.87 15.29
N LEU A 598 14.56 17.50 16.49
CA LEU A 598 14.01 18.45 17.46
C LEU A 598 15.01 19.49 17.97
N SER A 599 16.31 19.24 17.81
CA SER A 599 17.38 20.18 18.20
C SER A 599 17.27 21.52 17.48
N ILE A 600 16.63 21.60 16.29
CA ILE A 600 16.43 22.86 15.58
C ILE A 600 15.57 23.85 16.39
N PHE A 601 14.66 23.36 17.22
CA PHE A 601 13.78 24.20 18.03
C PHE A 601 14.54 24.94 19.15
N LEU A 602 15.76 24.52 19.48
CA LEU A 602 16.64 25.27 20.40
C LEU A 602 17.02 26.66 19.83
N LYS A 603 16.94 26.85 18.50
CA LYS A 603 17.10 28.17 17.86
C LYS A 603 15.86 29.06 17.98
N SER A 604 14.90 28.70 18.84
CA SER A 604 13.58 29.37 18.95
C SER A 604 12.81 29.40 17.62
N VAL A 605 13.03 28.39 16.78
CA VAL A 605 12.34 28.22 15.50
C VAL A 605 10.90 27.77 15.75
N SER A 606 9.99 28.16 14.87
CA SER A 606 8.62 27.64 14.84
C SER A 606 8.35 26.89 13.53
N PHE A 607 7.60 25.80 13.61
CA PHE A 607 7.23 24.98 12.45
C PHE A 607 5.71 25.02 12.24
N HIS A 608 5.28 25.35 11.03
CA HIS A 608 3.88 25.54 10.67
C HIS A 608 3.53 24.62 9.50
N GLY A 609 2.70 23.60 9.76
CA GLY A 609 2.02 22.85 8.71
C GLY A 609 0.87 23.68 8.13
N ILE A 610 0.86 23.84 6.81
CA ILE A 610 -0.10 24.67 6.06
C ILE A 610 -0.72 23.82 4.96
N CYS A 611 -1.98 23.45 5.15
CA CYS A 611 -2.78 22.78 4.12
C CYS A 611 -3.18 23.78 3.03
N LYS A 612 -3.14 23.45 1.74
CA LYS A 612 -3.65 24.37 0.70
C LYS A 612 -5.16 24.62 0.76
N ASP A 613 -5.94 23.74 1.41
CA ASP A 613 -7.38 23.90 1.64
C ASP A 613 -7.71 24.85 2.82
N ILE A 614 -6.92 25.93 2.98
CA ILE A 614 -6.97 26.84 4.13
C ILE A 614 -8.37 27.38 4.36
N LEU A 615 -8.99 28.02 3.37
CA LEU A 615 -10.22 28.78 3.59
C LEU A 615 -11.42 27.91 4.01
N ASN A 616 -11.29 26.59 3.87
CA ASN A 616 -12.30 25.61 4.24
C ASN A 616 -12.08 24.99 5.63
N SER A 617 -10.87 25.08 6.18
CA SER A 617 -10.46 24.44 7.45
C SER A 617 -9.92 25.43 8.49
N SER A 618 -9.61 26.67 8.08
CA SER A 618 -9.12 27.72 8.96
C SER A 618 -10.24 28.36 9.77
N ARG A 619 -9.84 29.03 10.87
CA ARG A 619 -10.75 29.83 11.66
C ARG A 619 -11.37 30.93 10.79
N GLU A 620 -12.64 31.24 11.02
CA GLU A 620 -13.37 32.24 10.23
C GLU A 620 -12.65 33.61 10.23
N GLU A 621 -11.97 33.94 11.33
CA GLU A 621 -11.13 35.14 11.47
C GLU A 621 -9.96 35.17 10.49
N ASP A 622 -9.21 34.07 10.38
CA ASP A 622 -8.08 33.95 9.46
C ASP A 622 -8.55 34.06 8.01
N SER A 623 -9.69 33.43 7.69
CA SER A 623 -10.30 33.52 6.36
C SER A 623 -10.68 34.96 5.99
N LYS A 624 -11.19 35.76 6.94
CA LYS A 624 -11.50 37.19 6.75
C LYS A 624 -10.22 38.01 6.50
N ILE A 625 -9.15 37.74 7.25
CA ILE A 625 -7.86 38.42 7.06
C ILE A 625 -7.31 38.13 5.66
N VAL A 626 -7.29 36.86 5.25
CA VAL A 626 -6.83 36.45 3.91
C VAL A 626 -7.70 37.09 2.83
N HIS A 627 -9.02 37.06 2.99
CA HIS A 627 -9.94 37.69 2.05
C HIS A 627 -9.62 39.18 1.85
N ASN A 628 -9.49 39.94 2.94
CA ASN A 628 -9.19 41.38 2.90
C ASN A 628 -7.82 41.68 2.30
N LYS A 629 -6.78 40.92 2.68
CA LYS A 629 -5.42 41.11 2.15
C LYS A 629 -5.31 40.79 0.67
N LEU A 630 -6.03 39.78 0.21
CA LEU A 630 -6.08 39.47 -1.22
C LEU A 630 -6.77 40.60 -1.98
N GLN A 631 -7.92 41.10 -1.51
CA GLN A 631 -8.63 42.22 -2.15
C GLN A 631 -7.80 43.52 -2.16
N GLU A 632 -7.11 43.84 -1.06
CA GLU A 632 -6.16 44.95 -0.96
C GLU A 632 -5.00 44.77 -1.95
N GLY A 633 -4.43 43.58 -2.02
CA GLY A 633 -3.34 43.24 -2.92
C GLY A 633 -3.69 43.33 -4.40
N ILE A 634 -4.95 43.05 -4.76
CA ILE A 634 -5.49 43.32 -6.10
C ILE A 634 -5.48 44.83 -6.37
N GLY A 635 -6.00 45.64 -5.44
CA GLY A 635 -6.07 47.09 -5.59
C GLY A 635 -4.68 47.75 -5.70
N LEU A 636 -3.68 47.20 -5.01
CA LEU A 636 -2.29 47.68 -5.05
C LEU A 636 -1.48 47.13 -6.25
N GLY A 637 -2.05 46.23 -7.07
CA GLY A 637 -1.37 45.61 -8.21
C GLY A 637 -0.26 44.61 -7.82
N ILE A 638 -0.24 44.17 -6.56
CA ILE A 638 0.64 43.12 -6.03
C ILE A 638 0.17 41.77 -6.57
N VAL A 639 -1.15 41.54 -6.49
CA VAL A 639 -1.79 40.34 -7.00
C VAL A 639 -1.96 40.48 -8.51
N ARG A 640 -1.44 39.51 -9.26
CA ARG A 640 -1.53 39.46 -10.72
C ARG A 640 -1.89 38.06 -11.20
N PRO A 641 -2.66 37.92 -12.29
CA PRO A 641 -2.97 36.64 -12.90
C PRO A 641 -1.72 35.82 -13.21
N LEU A 642 -1.80 34.51 -13.02
CA LEU A 642 -0.68 33.59 -13.24
C LEU A 642 -0.69 33.06 -14.67
N ALA A 643 0.47 32.57 -15.13
CA ALA A 643 0.58 32.01 -16.48
C ALA A 643 -0.19 30.69 -16.57
N MET A 644 -1.00 30.55 -17.61
CA MET A 644 -1.95 29.44 -17.72
C MET A 644 -2.00 28.80 -19.11
N LYS A 645 -2.42 27.54 -19.15
CA LYS A 645 -2.89 26.86 -20.35
C LYS A 645 -4.40 26.93 -20.40
N HIS A 646 -4.97 27.50 -21.45
CA HIS A 646 -6.41 27.48 -21.68
C HIS A 646 -6.81 26.19 -22.39
N VAL A 647 -7.89 25.55 -21.93
CA VAL A 647 -8.52 24.40 -22.57
C VAL A 647 -9.98 24.74 -22.82
N GLU A 648 -10.35 24.79 -24.09
CA GLU A 648 -11.74 25.05 -24.51
C GLU A 648 -12.63 23.84 -24.26
N ASN A 649 -13.94 24.07 -24.10
CA ASN A 649 -14.92 23.00 -23.86
C ASN A 649 -14.87 21.91 -24.96
N ALA A 650 -14.70 22.31 -26.22
CA ALA A 650 -14.54 21.39 -27.35
C ALA A 650 -13.31 20.48 -27.24
N GLN A 651 -12.24 20.96 -26.60
CA GLN A 651 -10.98 20.24 -26.42
C GLN A 651 -10.98 19.34 -25.18
N LEU A 652 -11.96 19.46 -24.27
CA LEU A 652 -12.05 18.61 -23.08
C LEU A 652 -12.10 17.12 -23.42
N LYS A 653 -12.69 16.76 -24.57
CA LYS A 653 -12.81 15.38 -25.05
C LYS A 653 -11.50 14.82 -25.63
N ASP A 654 -10.58 15.67 -26.04
CA ASP A 654 -9.30 15.28 -26.61
C ASP A 654 -8.26 15.17 -25.50
N SER A 655 -7.77 13.98 -25.17
CA SER A 655 -6.77 13.78 -24.10
C SER A 655 -5.41 14.49 -24.35
N ASN A 656 -5.23 15.13 -25.49
CA ASN A 656 -4.01 15.86 -25.89
C ASN A 656 -3.66 17.06 -24.99
N TRP A 657 -4.60 17.58 -24.19
CA TRP A 657 -4.27 18.64 -23.24
C TRP A 657 -3.50 18.14 -22.01
N LEU A 658 -3.53 16.83 -21.70
CA LEU A 658 -2.81 16.12 -20.63
C LEU A 658 -1.30 15.95 -20.92
N GLN A 659 -0.60 17.02 -21.28
CA GLN A 659 0.85 16.96 -21.48
C GLN A 659 1.64 17.17 -20.17
N PRO A 660 2.85 16.59 -20.04
CA PRO A 660 3.71 16.79 -18.88
C PRO A 660 4.05 18.27 -18.64
N ARG A 661 4.46 18.60 -17.40
CA ARG A 661 4.80 19.96 -16.94
C ARG A 661 5.59 20.73 -18.01
N SER A 662 4.95 21.71 -18.63
CA SER A 662 5.59 22.59 -19.60
C SER A 662 6.19 23.80 -18.87
N PRO A 663 7.40 24.24 -19.25
CA PRO A 663 8.04 25.43 -18.67
C PRO A 663 7.14 26.68 -18.71
N GLY A 664 7.10 27.42 -17.60
CA GLY A 664 6.37 28.68 -17.49
C GLY A 664 4.85 28.59 -17.30
N LEU A 665 4.25 27.40 -17.32
CA LEU A 665 2.82 27.24 -17.04
C LEU A 665 2.61 26.90 -15.57
N THR A 666 1.70 27.61 -14.90
CA THR A 666 1.40 27.39 -13.48
C THR A 666 0.00 26.78 -13.26
N LYS A 667 -0.97 27.17 -14.08
CA LYS A 667 -2.37 26.76 -14.01
C LYS A 667 -2.87 26.20 -15.35
N ILE A 668 -3.86 25.32 -15.30
CA ILE A 668 -4.67 24.92 -16.45
C ILE A 668 -6.08 25.44 -16.19
N VAL A 669 -6.65 26.17 -17.14
CA VAL A 669 -7.97 26.81 -17.02
C VAL A 669 -8.91 26.20 -18.06
N PHE A 670 -10.01 25.66 -17.56
CA PHE A 670 -11.07 25.03 -18.33
C PHE A 670 -12.27 25.97 -18.45
N GLU A 671 -12.78 26.09 -19.67
CA GLU A 671 -14.04 26.79 -19.96
C GLU A 671 -15.21 25.82 -19.83
N ILE A 672 -16.24 26.18 -19.06
CA ILE A 672 -17.34 25.27 -18.69
C ILE A 672 -18.72 25.83 -19.02
#